data_AF-A0A964AM92-F1
#
_entry.id   AF-A0A964AM92-F1
#
_cell.length_a   1.000
_cell.length_b   1.000
_cell.length_c   1.000
_cell.angle_alpha   90.00
_cell.angle_beta   90.00
_cell.angle_gamma   90.00
#
_symmetry.space_group_name_H-M   'P 1'
#
loop_
_entity.id
_entity.type
_entity.pdbx_description
1 polymer ?
#
loop_
_entity_poly.entity_id
_entity_poly.type
_entity_poly.pdbx_seq_one_letter_code
_entity_poly.pdbx_strand_id
1 'polypeptide(L)'
;MTVSRDEARAAFDDAPEQPWFTGVRIKDRRHEPLTPGGRCRLTLFEQVEGDDRPHPRLRTAMPPMPDPSPPAALFSPPEAAPGTPEAAIEAVEAGFRAAGGLLALGDLDPATAPDGSAHYWRNSIRVQRTARFFEEASAWLDRLPLTGRAVARSGIRQLEARAYAGLVQFDDGNTGTYHSYEHDKPFVHYLEALLKTLPEEGTPAWGLLPAEQQEAVRRQRAQARNHLDHLMRHKYAYNGIIETDIERTLGGLLIDRRTRNIASETTESQHSLVPQYELLRVEPAAEHPHAGAWVYRDGDALRLQDGTRVEVAAEQLRAVPVPADRLTFLRAPQDPRLRRGVRLDWDGSGFVRQGKVGWVSWAGHCDIKAIMEQLGITLEGPLESRPKVEEYRSDTGDLTEYSRDLLIEMIASVLELGSRYNRVDGSGAVVRGEHHFGGARNDSRPDRLQFTGLRQGRHFRWPLSTRQETFTITGLTRGGAPVDVDTAFLRYLPDAVAVDFANNPQFIKTVEGDYNLIDVSGAVLTARVKLDRFDAITGYPEQDTETLTIDLRPDYSGPRQLLGTHMKDAGARELYRVWFDHKARRVELIPERYTRDDAGRWVAKELPGQAVRIPLVAPLSVTLSREMKEDDPELLDKLLRIAIRQGQNICADTDMAAEVWNGVVTRVESERVAWNAATRVERWKVFVKARFGNATLEYLLRLDDEGHASAYCPLPGGKAPDFFWQDFPDVGSKGIEGRDWVVNSKMLERGLIDVEEARWAQGGVYVHDEHIKNVYEILWAGLSGHRWTIVHGNKRYGFTEREAWETAVLELERLREAFATNGRSDELFS
;
A
#
# COMPACT_ATOMS: atom_id res chain seq x y z
N MET A 1 0.13 -60.39 4.79
CA MET A 1 1.59 -60.31 4.65
C MET A 1 2.05 -59.18 5.54
N THR A 2 2.89 -59.46 6.52
CA THR A 2 3.53 -58.44 7.37
C THR A 2 4.64 -57.80 6.56
N VAL A 3 4.47 -56.52 6.20
CA VAL A 3 5.52 -55.72 5.55
C VAL A 3 6.57 -55.40 6.63
N SER A 4 7.86 -55.61 6.33
CA SER A 4 8.93 -55.25 7.27
C SER A 4 9.00 -53.74 7.48
N ARG A 5 9.59 -53.30 8.60
CA ARG A 5 9.72 -51.87 8.94
C ARG A 5 10.41 -51.06 7.83
N ASP A 6 11.47 -51.62 7.25
CA ASP A 6 12.26 -50.96 6.21
C ASP A 6 11.51 -50.91 4.87
N GLU A 7 10.78 -51.98 4.52
CA GLU A 7 9.92 -51.97 3.33
C GLU A 7 8.75 -50.98 3.46
N ALA A 8 8.14 -50.89 4.65
CA ALA A 8 7.08 -49.92 4.91
C ALA A 8 7.61 -48.48 4.88
N ARG A 9 8.85 -48.25 5.33
CA ARG A 9 9.51 -46.95 5.24
C ARG A 9 9.84 -46.57 3.80
N ALA A 10 10.41 -47.48 3.03
CA ALA A 10 10.71 -47.26 1.61
C ALA A 10 9.42 -46.98 0.82
N ALA A 11 8.38 -47.79 1.01
CA ALA A 11 7.07 -47.58 0.37
C ALA A 11 6.41 -46.26 0.78
N PHE A 12 6.64 -45.78 2.01
CA PHE A 12 6.19 -44.47 2.44
C PHE A 12 6.95 -43.35 1.73
N ASP A 13 8.28 -43.40 1.70
CA ASP A 13 9.10 -42.36 1.05
C ASP A 13 8.86 -42.31 -0.48
N ASP A 14 8.58 -43.46 -1.10
CA ASP A 14 8.30 -43.61 -2.53
C ASP A 14 6.79 -43.56 -2.86
N ALA A 15 5.94 -43.17 -1.91
CA ALA A 15 4.49 -43.13 -2.07
C ALA A 15 4.02 -42.38 -3.34
N PRO A 16 4.59 -41.22 -3.72
CA PRO A 16 4.19 -40.51 -4.94
C PRO A 16 4.44 -41.28 -6.24
N GLU A 17 5.22 -42.36 -6.22
CA GLU A 17 5.50 -43.21 -7.39
C GLU A 17 4.53 -44.39 -7.49
N GLN A 18 3.65 -44.56 -6.50
CA GLN A 18 2.73 -45.69 -6.43
C GLN A 18 1.45 -45.45 -7.23
N PRO A 19 0.83 -46.51 -7.81
CA PRO A 19 -0.38 -46.35 -8.65
C PRO A 19 -1.60 -45.76 -7.95
N TRP A 20 -1.69 -45.91 -6.62
CA TRP A 20 -2.79 -45.36 -5.81
C TRP A 20 -2.62 -43.85 -5.54
N PHE A 21 -1.43 -43.29 -5.75
CA PHE A 21 -1.14 -41.88 -5.56
C PHE A 21 -1.35 -41.13 -6.88
N THR A 22 -2.55 -40.63 -7.11
CA THR A 22 -2.91 -39.93 -8.36
C THR A 22 -2.71 -38.41 -8.31
N GLY A 23 -2.21 -37.90 -7.17
CA GLY A 23 -1.98 -36.47 -6.96
C GLY A 23 -0.92 -35.90 -7.89
N VAL A 24 -1.20 -34.76 -8.49
CA VAL A 24 -0.26 -34.06 -9.36
C VAL A 24 0.69 -33.23 -8.52
N ARG A 25 1.99 -33.32 -8.77
CA ARG A 25 2.96 -32.46 -8.11
C ARG A 25 2.74 -31.00 -8.54
N ILE A 26 2.38 -30.14 -7.58
CA ILE A 26 2.04 -28.73 -7.86
C ILE A 26 3.19 -28.00 -8.55
N LYS A 27 4.43 -28.32 -8.18
CA LYS A 27 5.65 -27.78 -8.81
C LYS A 27 5.65 -27.85 -10.34
N ASP A 28 5.04 -28.89 -10.90
CA ASP A 28 5.11 -29.18 -12.34
C ASP A 28 3.98 -28.47 -13.12
N ARG A 29 3.00 -27.88 -12.41
CA ARG A 29 1.83 -27.18 -12.98
C ARG A 29 1.74 -25.71 -12.62
N ARG A 30 2.35 -25.31 -11.50
CA ARG A 30 2.21 -23.97 -10.88
C ARG A 30 2.62 -22.77 -11.76
N HIS A 31 3.23 -23.00 -12.92
CA HIS A 31 3.58 -21.98 -13.90
C HIS A 31 2.40 -21.63 -14.84
N GLU A 32 1.36 -22.46 -14.88
CA GLU A 32 0.16 -22.21 -15.69
C GLU A 32 -0.59 -20.97 -15.17
N PRO A 33 -0.91 -19.98 -16.04
CA PRO A 33 -1.67 -18.79 -15.65
C PRO A 33 -3.10 -19.14 -15.20
N LEU A 34 -3.58 -18.40 -14.21
CA LEU A 34 -4.92 -18.51 -13.66
C LEU A 34 -5.77 -17.31 -14.09
N THR A 35 -7.10 -17.49 -14.12
CA THR A 35 -8.03 -16.41 -14.47
C THR A 35 -9.13 -16.22 -13.40
N PRO A 36 -8.77 -15.90 -12.14
CA PRO A 36 -9.76 -15.75 -11.08
C PRO A 36 -10.71 -14.59 -11.42
N GLY A 37 -12.01 -14.88 -11.54
CA GLY A 37 -13.05 -13.87 -11.83
C GLY A 37 -13.12 -13.42 -13.28
N GLY A 38 -12.51 -14.17 -14.21
CA GLY A 38 -12.71 -14.00 -15.65
C GLY A 38 -11.95 -12.87 -16.33
N ARG A 39 -11.54 -11.83 -15.59
CA ARG A 39 -10.84 -10.64 -16.16
C ARG A 39 -9.35 -10.52 -15.85
N CYS A 40 -8.90 -11.01 -14.69
CA CYS A 40 -7.49 -10.93 -14.29
C CYS A 40 -6.75 -12.15 -14.80
N ARG A 41 -5.64 -11.97 -15.51
CA ARG A 41 -4.64 -13.02 -15.74
C ARG A 41 -3.62 -12.98 -14.61
N LEU A 42 -3.64 -13.99 -13.77
CA LEU A 42 -2.78 -14.14 -12.60
C LEU A 42 -1.74 -15.23 -12.85
N THR A 43 -0.47 -14.86 -12.86
CA THR A 43 0.65 -15.82 -12.79
C THR A 43 1.17 -15.81 -11.36
N LEU A 44 1.43 -17.00 -10.79
CA LEU A 44 2.02 -17.15 -9.45
C LEU A 44 3.45 -17.71 -9.51
N PHE A 45 3.83 -18.37 -10.61
CA PHE A 45 5.22 -18.75 -10.84
C PHE A 45 5.64 -18.41 -12.26
N GLU A 46 6.79 -17.74 -12.39
CA GLU A 46 7.38 -17.40 -13.68
C GLU A 46 8.39 -18.47 -14.10
N GLN A 47 8.16 -19.07 -15.27
CA GLN A 47 9.18 -19.85 -15.96
C GLN A 47 10.10 -18.89 -16.73
N VAL A 48 11.39 -18.91 -16.41
CA VAL A 48 12.40 -18.13 -17.13
C VAL A 48 12.99 -18.98 -18.25
N GLU A 49 13.16 -18.39 -19.43
CA GLU A 49 13.78 -19.07 -20.56
C GLU A 49 15.22 -19.51 -20.21
N GLY A 50 15.52 -20.80 -20.40
CA GLY A 50 16.82 -21.41 -20.06
C GLY A 50 17.00 -21.79 -18.59
N ASP A 51 15.99 -21.56 -17.74
CA ASP A 51 15.92 -22.12 -16.38
C ASP A 51 14.83 -23.20 -16.36
N ASP A 52 15.13 -24.36 -15.77
CA ASP A 52 14.17 -25.46 -15.63
C ASP A 52 13.25 -25.28 -14.42
N ARG A 53 13.45 -24.24 -13.59
CA ARG A 53 12.71 -24.03 -12.34
C ARG A 53 11.83 -22.76 -12.38
N PRO A 54 10.50 -22.90 -12.28
CA PRO A 54 9.62 -21.76 -12.07
C PRO A 54 9.88 -21.09 -10.71
N HIS A 55 9.97 -19.76 -10.69
CA HIS A 55 10.21 -18.94 -9.48
C HIS A 55 8.93 -18.27 -8.98
N PRO A 56 8.74 -18.09 -7.65
CA PRO A 56 7.57 -17.38 -7.13
C PRO A 56 7.47 -15.96 -7.68
N ARG A 57 6.35 -15.68 -8.35
CA ARG A 57 6.10 -14.42 -9.01
C ARG A 57 4.60 -14.19 -9.19
N LEU A 58 4.02 -13.30 -8.40
CA LEU A 58 2.67 -12.81 -8.52
C LEU A 58 2.72 -11.68 -9.54
N ARG A 59 2.30 -12.01 -10.77
CA ARG A 59 2.15 -11.04 -11.85
C ARG A 59 0.71 -11.02 -12.29
N THR A 60 0.13 -9.84 -12.30
CA THR A 60 -1.24 -9.61 -12.73
C THR A 60 -1.27 -8.82 -14.03
N ALA A 61 -2.22 -9.14 -14.89
CA ALA A 61 -2.55 -8.33 -16.07
C ALA A 61 -4.06 -8.37 -16.32
N MET A 62 -4.60 -7.32 -16.94
CA MET A 62 -5.98 -7.28 -17.44
C MET A 62 -5.95 -7.09 -18.97
N PRO A 63 -5.62 -8.14 -19.73
CA PRO A 63 -5.54 -8.05 -21.18
C PRO A 63 -6.92 -7.75 -21.78
N PRO A 64 -7.01 -6.98 -22.88
CA PRO A 64 -8.27 -6.73 -23.56
C PRO A 64 -9.01 -8.04 -23.88
N MET A 65 -10.32 -8.05 -23.65
CA MET A 65 -11.16 -9.19 -23.98
C MET A 65 -11.22 -9.40 -25.50
N PRO A 66 -11.05 -10.64 -25.98
CA PRO A 66 -11.23 -10.97 -27.40
C PRO A 66 -12.65 -10.63 -27.85
N ASP A 67 -12.78 -9.95 -29.00
CA ASP A 67 -14.07 -9.79 -29.67
C ASP A 67 -14.45 -11.13 -30.34
N PRO A 68 -15.52 -11.81 -29.91
CA PRO A 68 -15.91 -13.10 -30.48
C PRO A 68 -16.49 -12.96 -31.90
N SER A 69 -16.86 -11.75 -32.34
CA SER A 69 -17.42 -11.50 -33.67
C SER A 69 -16.90 -10.16 -34.24
N PRO A 70 -15.58 -10.06 -34.55
CA PRO A 70 -14.99 -8.80 -34.99
C PRO A 70 -15.54 -8.37 -36.37
N PRO A 71 -16.15 -7.18 -36.51
CA PRO A 71 -16.67 -6.72 -37.80
C PRO A 71 -15.57 -6.54 -38.84
N ALA A 72 -15.88 -6.76 -40.12
CA ALA A 72 -14.89 -6.62 -41.21
C ALA A 72 -14.43 -5.16 -41.41
N ALA A 73 -15.35 -4.20 -41.27
CA ALA A 73 -15.09 -2.76 -41.24
C ALA A 73 -16.08 -2.10 -40.29
N LEU A 74 -15.67 -1.02 -39.62
CA LEU A 74 -16.52 -0.25 -38.72
C LEU A 74 -16.87 1.12 -39.32
N PHE A 75 -15.97 1.68 -40.12
CA PHE A 75 -16.21 2.91 -40.88
C PHE A 75 -16.32 2.62 -42.38
N SER A 76 -17.43 3.04 -42.96
CA SER A 76 -17.65 3.00 -44.42
C SER A 76 -17.54 4.40 -45.00
N PRO A 77 -16.49 4.70 -45.78
CA PRO A 77 -16.36 5.98 -46.47
C PRO A 77 -17.57 6.29 -47.36
N PRO A 78 -17.99 7.57 -47.48
CA PRO A 78 -18.98 7.96 -48.48
C PRO A 78 -18.45 7.74 -49.90
N GLU A 79 -19.34 7.44 -50.85
CA GLU A 79 -18.98 7.23 -52.26
C GLU A 79 -18.36 8.49 -52.89
N ALA A 80 -18.85 9.67 -52.49
CA ALA A 80 -18.30 10.96 -52.91
C ALA A 80 -17.36 11.51 -51.83
N ALA A 81 -16.12 11.84 -52.22
CA ALA A 81 -15.16 12.48 -51.32
C ALA A 81 -15.64 13.90 -50.94
N PRO A 82 -15.63 14.26 -49.65
CA PRO A 82 -16.04 15.59 -49.21
C PRO A 82 -15.05 16.66 -49.67
N GLY A 83 -15.57 17.81 -50.08
CA GLY A 83 -14.76 18.96 -50.53
C GLY A 83 -14.36 19.94 -49.42
N THR A 84 -14.96 19.84 -48.23
CA THR A 84 -14.71 20.75 -47.09
C THR A 84 -14.46 19.98 -45.78
N PRO A 85 -13.75 20.57 -44.81
CA PRO A 85 -13.58 19.99 -43.47
C PRO A 85 -14.89 19.63 -42.78
N GLU A 86 -15.88 20.49 -42.89
CA GLU A 86 -17.21 20.31 -42.27
C GLU A 86 -17.92 19.09 -42.87
N ALA A 87 -17.89 18.94 -44.19
CA ALA A 87 -18.47 17.78 -44.87
C ALA A 87 -17.74 16.47 -44.51
N ALA A 88 -16.44 16.52 -44.25
CA ALA A 88 -15.69 15.35 -43.77
C ALA A 88 -16.09 14.97 -42.34
N ILE A 89 -16.27 15.95 -41.44
CA ILE A 89 -16.74 15.74 -40.06
C ILE A 89 -18.15 15.14 -40.07
N GLU A 90 -19.06 15.71 -40.86
CA GLU A 90 -20.43 15.21 -41.01
C GLU A 90 -20.48 13.76 -41.54
N ALA A 91 -19.60 13.42 -42.50
CA ALA A 91 -19.50 12.06 -43.01
C ALA A 91 -19.06 11.06 -41.92
N VAL A 92 -18.10 11.44 -41.07
CA VAL A 92 -17.66 10.61 -39.94
C VAL A 92 -18.77 10.47 -38.89
N GLU A 93 -19.48 11.55 -38.55
CA GLU A 93 -20.62 11.51 -37.63
C GLU A 93 -21.78 10.66 -38.17
N ALA A 94 -22.06 10.72 -39.47
CA ALA A 94 -23.04 9.86 -40.12
C ALA A 94 -22.61 8.38 -40.08
N GLY A 95 -21.34 8.09 -40.39
CA GLY A 95 -20.76 6.75 -40.28
C GLY A 95 -20.84 6.19 -38.86
N PHE A 96 -20.55 7.01 -37.85
CA PHE A 96 -20.63 6.62 -36.44
C PHE A 96 -22.05 6.24 -36.04
N ARG A 97 -23.05 7.05 -36.46
CA ARG A 97 -24.47 6.74 -36.25
C ARG A 97 -24.89 5.44 -36.95
N ALA A 98 -24.43 5.21 -38.18
CA ALA A 98 -24.73 3.99 -38.92
C ALA A 98 -24.11 2.74 -38.27
N ALA A 99 -22.91 2.85 -37.71
CA ALA A 99 -22.23 1.77 -36.98
C ALA A 99 -22.78 1.54 -35.56
N GLY A 100 -23.72 2.37 -35.08
CA GLY A 100 -24.15 2.41 -33.68
C GLY A 100 -24.59 1.07 -33.09
N GLY A 101 -25.27 0.21 -33.86
CA GLY A 101 -25.66 -1.13 -33.40
C GLY A 101 -24.46 -2.05 -33.11
N LEU A 102 -23.44 -2.01 -33.97
CA LEU A 102 -22.20 -2.78 -33.79
C LEU A 102 -21.33 -2.18 -32.69
N LEU A 103 -21.27 -0.85 -32.57
CA LEU A 103 -20.53 -0.18 -31.49
C LEU A 103 -21.19 -0.40 -30.13
N ALA A 104 -22.52 -0.53 -30.09
CA ALA A 104 -23.29 -0.89 -28.88
C ALA A 104 -23.31 -2.40 -28.59
N LEU A 105 -22.60 -3.21 -29.38
CA LEU A 105 -22.50 -4.67 -29.24
C LEU A 105 -23.83 -5.42 -29.40
N GLY A 106 -24.76 -4.89 -30.19
CA GLY A 106 -26.07 -5.50 -30.44
C GLY A 106 -26.01 -6.84 -31.19
N ASP A 107 -24.85 -7.19 -31.73
CA ASP A 107 -24.53 -8.45 -32.39
C ASP A 107 -24.00 -9.53 -31.44
N LEU A 108 -23.69 -9.21 -30.18
CA LEU A 108 -23.13 -10.15 -29.20
C LEU A 108 -24.19 -10.64 -28.21
N ASP A 109 -24.10 -11.91 -27.82
CA ASP A 109 -24.94 -12.49 -26.76
C ASP A 109 -24.31 -12.26 -25.37
N PRO A 110 -24.95 -11.48 -24.46
CA PRO A 110 -24.44 -11.24 -23.12
C PRO A 110 -24.25 -12.50 -22.28
N ALA A 111 -24.93 -13.61 -22.60
CA ALA A 111 -24.78 -14.89 -21.89
C ALA A 111 -23.41 -15.55 -22.12
N THR A 112 -22.64 -15.08 -23.11
CA THR A 112 -21.28 -15.55 -23.38
C THR A 112 -20.21 -14.83 -22.57
N ALA A 113 -20.58 -13.80 -21.80
CA ALA A 113 -19.65 -13.06 -20.96
C ALA A 113 -19.11 -13.96 -19.83
N PRO A 114 -17.83 -13.82 -19.44
CA PRO A 114 -17.30 -14.62 -18.33
C PRO A 114 -17.94 -14.23 -16.99
N ASP A 115 -18.20 -15.23 -16.15
CA ASP A 115 -18.80 -15.05 -14.84
C ASP A 115 -18.05 -14.00 -14.00
N GLY A 116 -18.80 -13.06 -13.41
CA GLY A 116 -18.25 -12.00 -12.56
C GLY A 116 -17.54 -10.86 -13.30
N SER A 117 -17.51 -10.86 -14.63
CA SER A 117 -16.79 -9.84 -15.43
C SER A 117 -17.56 -9.32 -16.67
N ALA A 118 -18.89 -9.36 -16.62
CA ALA A 118 -19.74 -9.00 -17.74
C ALA A 118 -19.57 -7.55 -18.21
N HIS A 119 -19.39 -6.60 -17.28
CA HIS A 119 -19.14 -5.21 -17.62
C HIS A 119 -17.74 -5.01 -18.21
N TYR A 120 -16.71 -5.66 -17.66
CA TYR A 120 -15.37 -5.63 -18.26
C TYR A 120 -15.37 -6.17 -19.69
N TRP A 121 -16.00 -7.33 -19.93
CA TRP A 121 -16.16 -7.91 -21.28
C TRP A 121 -16.82 -6.94 -22.24
N ARG A 122 -17.99 -6.40 -21.86
CA ARG A 122 -18.72 -5.42 -22.68
C ARG A 122 -17.89 -4.16 -22.94
N ASN A 123 -17.31 -3.57 -21.90
CA ASN A 123 -16.57 -2.31 -22.02
C ASN A 123 -15.32 -2.50 -22.88
N SER A 124 -14.55 -3.57 -22.65
CA SER A 124 -13.35 -3.89 -23.41
C SER A 124 -13.62 -4.03 -24.91
N ILE A 125 -14.68 -4.73 -25.32
CA ILE A 125 -15.00 -4.89 -26.75
C ILE A 125 -15.54 -3.58 -27.33
N ARG A 126 -16.43 -2.88 -26.60
CA ARG A 126 -16.97 -1.58 -27.02
C ARG A 126 -15.84 -0.60 -27.36
N VAL A 127 -14.90 -0.42 -26.44
CA VAL A 127 -13.83 0.57 -26.61
C VAL A 127 -12.86 0.19 -27.73
N GLN A 128 -12.58 -1.11 -27.94
CA GLN A 128 -11.81 -1.60 -29.07
C GLN A 128 -12.49 -1.27 -30.41
N ARG A 129 -13.80 -1.54 -30.53
CA ARG A 129 -14.57 -1.19 -31.74
C ARG A 129 -14.63 0.33 -31.94
N THR A 130 -14.86 1.12 -30.90
CA THR A 130 -14.85 2.59 -31.01
C THR A 130 -13.48 3.10 -31.47
N ALA A 131 -12.37 2.62 -30.90
CA ALA A 131 -11.02 3.02 -31.30
C ALA A 131 -10.78 2.70 -32.77
N ARG A 132 -11.07 1.47 -33.17
CA ARG A 132 -10.92 1.01 -34.56
C ARG A 132 -11.75 1.83 -35.55
N PHE A 133 -12.98 2.20 -35.19
CA PHE A 133 -13.81 3.09 -36.03
C PHE A 133 -13.10 4.42 -36.32
N PHE A 134 -12.56 5.08 -35.29
CA PHE A 134 -11.90 6.38 -35.45
C PHE A 134 -10.51 6.27 -36.08
N GLU A 135 -9.82 5.15 -35.93
CA GLU A 135 -8.61 4.81 -36.69
C GLU A 135 -8.91 4.69 -38.20
N GLU A 136 -9.95 3.93 -38.57
CA GLU A 136 -10.39 3.78 -39.97
C GLU A 136 -10.85 5.13 -40.57
N ALA A 137 -11.59 5.93 -39.81
CA ALA A 137 -12.03 7.27 -40.21
C ALA A 137 -10.86 8.26 -40.39
N SER A 138 -9.88 8.24 -39.48
CA SER A 138 -8.69 9.09 -39.58
C SER A 138 -7.81 8.70 -40.77
N ALA A 139 -7.61 7.40 -40.99
CA ALA A 139 -6.88 6.88 -42.15
C ALA A 139 -7.58 7.20 -43.48
N TRP A 140 -8.92 7.28 -43.49
CA TRP A 140 -9.66 7.81 -44.63
C TRP A 140 -9.44 9.32 -44.83
N LEU A 141 -9.58 10.13 -43.77
CA LEU A 141 -9.37 11.59 -43.85
C LEU A 141 -7.98 11.95 -44.39
N ASP A 142 -6.94 11.23 -43.97
CA ASP A 142 -5.56 11.49 -44.40
C ASP A 142 -5.33 11.23 -45.90
N ARG A 143 -6.17 10.41 -46.53
CA ARG A 143 -6.13 10.15 -47.97
C ARG A 143 -6.90 11.18 -48.80
N LEU A 144 -7.67 12.06 -48.18
CA LEU A 144 -8.47 13.06 -48.89
C LEU A 144 -7.62 14.26 -49.34
N PRO A 145 -7.81 14.76 -50.58
CA PRO A 145 -7.20 15.99 -51.06
C PRO A 145 -7.94 17.21 -50.51
N LEU A 146 -7.90 17.39 -49.19
CA LEU A 146 -8.70 18.38 -48.47
C LEU A 146 -7.87 19.56 -47.96
N THR A 147 -8.30 20.79 -48.27
CA THR A 147 -7.74 22.02 -47.68
C THR A 147 -8.36 22.25 -46.29
N GLY A 148 -7.56 22.62 -45.28
CA GLY A 148 -8.06 22.79 -43.91
C GLY A 148 -8.14 21.48 -43.10
N ARG A 149 -7.29 20.49 -43.42
CA ARG A 149 -7.27 19.16 -42.76
C ARG A 149 -7.15 19.23 -41.23
N ALA A 150 -6.48 20.25 -40.67
CA ALA A 150 -6.39 20.45 -39.22
C ALA A 150 -7.77 20.64 -38.57
N VAL A 151 -8.66 21.39 -39.22
CA VAL A 151 -10.05 21.59 -38.76
C VAL A 151 -10.81 20.26 -38.78
N ALA A 152 -10.67 19.47 -39.86
CA ALA A 152 -11.30 18.15 -39.95
C ALA A 152 -10.78 17.18 -38.88
N ARG A 153 -9.46 17.17 -38.63
CA ARG A 153 -8.84 16.37 -37.55
C ARG A 153 -9.35 16.79 -36.18
N SER A 154 -9.42 18.10 -35.91
CA SER A 154 -9.98 18.63 -34.66
C SER A 154 -11.44 18.21 -34.47
N GLY A 155 -12.26 18.30 -35.52
CA GLY A 155 -13.65 17.85 -35.49
C GLY A 155 -13.80 16.35 -35.26
N ILE A 156 -12.99 15.51 -35.91
CA ILE A 156 -12.99 14.05 -35.66
C ILE A 156 -12.59 13.72 -34.22
N ARG A 157 -11.58 14.40 -33.65
CA ARG A 157 -11.20 14.19 -32.24
C ARG A 157 -12.29 14.61 -31.25
N GLN A 158 -13.01 15.69 -31.55
CA GLN A 158 -14.18 16.09 -30.75
C GLN A 158 -15.30 15.05 -30.84
N LEU A 159 -15.55 14.47 -32.04
CA LEU A 159 -16.49 13.37 -32.20
C LEU A 159 -16.04 12.12 -31.43
N GLU A 160 -14.74 11.79 -31.47
CA GLU A 160 -14.17 10.68 -30.71
C GLU A 160 -14.33 10.88 -29.20
N ALA A 161 -13.99 12.07 -28.68
CA ALA A 161 -14.18 12.40 -27.26
C ALA A 161 -15.66 12.25 -26.84
N ARG A 162 -16.59 12.68 -27.68
CA ARG A 162 -18.05 12.51 -27.46
C ARG A 162 -18.50 11.05 -27.56
N ALA A 163 -17.89 10.24 -28.41
CA ALA A 163 -18.21 8.81 -28.56
C ALA A 163 -17.84 8.00 -27.30
N TYR A 164 -16.82 8.43 -26.58
CA TYR A 164 -16.42 7.88 -25.29
C TYR A 164 -17.19 8.49 -24.10
N ALA A 165 -17.87 9.61 -24.30
CA ALA A 165 -18.67 10.25 -23.26
C ALA A 165 -19.95 9.47 -22.94
N GLY A 166 -20.56 9.77 -21.80
CA GLY A 166 -21.75 9.10 -21.28
C GLY A 166 -21.43 8.13 -20.14
N LEU A 167 -22.34 7.18 -19.93
CA LEU A 167 -22.30 6.24 -18.81
C LEU A 167 -21.40 5.03 -19.12
N VAL A 168 -20.38 4.82 -18.28
CA VAL A 168 -19.60 3.59 -18.20
C VAL A 168 -19.81 2.96 -16.83
N GLN A 169 -20.42 1.77 -16.81
CA GLN A 169 -20.53 0.93 -15.61
C GLN A 169 -19.43 -0.13 -15.64
N PHE A 170 -18.82 -0.38 -14.49
CA PHE A 170 -17.79 -1.40 -14.27
C PHE A 170 -18.36 -2.52 -13.40
N ASP A 171 -17.71 -3.69 -13.36
CA ASP A 171 -18.18 -4.77 -12.49
C ASP A 171 -18.08 -4.32 -11.03
N ASP A 172 -19.19 -4.44 -10.31
CA ASP A 172 -19.33 -4.00 -8.93
C ASP A 172 -19.74 -5.12 -7.97
N GLY A 173 -19.80 -6.36 -8.47
CA GLY A 173 -20.12 -7.55 -7.71
C GLY A 173 -19.13 -7.82 -6.58
N ASN A 174 -19.60 -8.52 -5.55
CA ASN A 174 -18.76 -8.90 -4.42
C ASN A 174 -17.71 -9.93 -4.88
N THR A 175 -16.45 -9.52 -4.90
CA THR A 175 -15.29 -10.39 -5.20
C THR A 175 -14.90 -11.27 -4.01
N GLY A 176 -15.46 -10.98 -2.84
CA GLY A 176 -15.07 -11.57 -1.57
C GLY A 176 -13.74 -11.08 -1.03
N THR A 177 -13.05 -10.21 -1.73
CA THR A 177 -11.72 -9.73 -1.30
C THR A 177 -11.80 -8.56 -0.35
N TYR A 178 -12.97 -7.93 -0.21
CA TYR A 178 -13.14 -6.70 0.54
C TYR A 178 -13.92 -6.89 1.84
N HIS A 179 -13.27 -6.56 2.94
CA HIS A 179 -13.82 -6.39 4.28
C HIS A 179 -13.38 -5.00 4.74
N SER A 180 -14.32 -4.16 5.17
CA SER A 180 -14.06 -2.76 5.50
C SER A 180 -13.37 -2.58 6.85
N TYR A 181 -12.79 -1.39 7.04
CA TYR A 181 -12.25 -0.91 8.31
C TYR A 181 -13.26 -1.03 9.46
N GLU A 182 -12.76 -1.33 10.67
CA GLU A 182 -13.51 -1.78 11.87
C GLU A 182 -14.25 -3.13 11.76
N HIS A 183 -14.30 -3.74 10.57
CA HIS A 183 -14.84 -5.10 10.37
C HIS A 183 -13.76 -6.16 10.09
N ASP A 184 -12.51 -5.73 9.93
CA ASP A 184 -11.37 -6.61 9.74
C ASP A 184 -10.94 -7.27 11.05
N LYS A 185 -10.79 -8.58 11.02
CA LYS A 185 -10.10 -9.29 12.11
C LYS A 185 -8.62 -8.89 12.10
N PRO A 186 -7.98 -8.76 13.28
CA PRO A 186 -6.57 -8.37 13.37
C PRO A 186 -5.66 -9.22 12.47
N PHE A 187 -4.79 -8.53 11.73
CA PHE A 187 -3.86 -9.09 10.74
C PHE A 187 -2.92 -10.12 11.40
N VAL A 188 -3.10 -11.39 11.04
CA VAL A 188 -2.24 -12.57 11.26
C VAL A 188 -3.15 -13.75 11.54
N HIS A 189 -3.35 -14.63 10.56
CA HIS A 189 -3.99 -15.93 10.81
C HIS A 189 -3.30 -17.03 10.02
N TYR A 190 -2.91 -16.76 8.76
CA TYR A 190 -2.27 -17.77 7.92
C TYR A 190 -0.83 -18.10 8.35
N LEU A 191 -0.06 -17.12 8.86
CA LEU A 191 1.32 -17.35 9.31
C LEU A 191 1.37 -18.23 10.55
N GLU A 192 0.46 -18.02 11.51
CA GLU A 192 0.34 -18.86 12.70
C GLU A 192 -0.14 -20.26 12.33
N ALA A 193 -1.12 -20.37 11.42
CA ALA A 193 -1.56 -21.66 10.88
C ALA A 193 -0.38 -22.41 10.22
N LEU A 194 0.35 -21.76 9.31
CA LEU A 194 1.51 -22.32 8.63
C LEU A 194 2.62 -22.72 9.62
N LEU A 195 2.96 -21.86 10.60
CA LEU A 195 3.98 -22.18 11.60
C LEU A 195 3.59 -23.38 12.48
N LYS A 196 2.30 -23.59 12.71
CA LYS A 196 1.78 -24.74 13.45
C LYS A 196 1.88 -26.04 12.63
N THR A 197 1.77 -25.98 11.30
CA THR A 197 1.85 -27.18 10.46
C THR A 197 3.28 -27.67 10.21
N LEU A 198 4.28 -26.77 10.29
CA LEU A 198 5.68 -27.15 10.05
C LEU A 198 6.24 -27.96 11.23
N PRO A 199 6.86 -29.15 11.00
CA PRO A 199 7.40 -29.96 12.08
C PRO A 199 8.49 -29.22 12.86
N GLU A 200 8.53 -29.45 14.17
CA GLU A 200 9.53 -28.83 15.05
C GLU A 200 10.77 -29.71 15.19
N GLU A 201 11.94 -29.09 15.28
CA GLU A 201 13.21 -29.79 15.46
C GLU A 201 13.19 -30.63 16.74
N GLY A 202 13.65 -31.88 16.63
CA GLY A 202 13.63 -32.86 17.73
C GLY A 202 12.32 -33.64 17.89
N THR A 203 11.29 -33.36 17.08
CA THR A 203 10.06 -34.17 17.06
C THR A 203 10.20 -35.43 16.18
N PRO A 204 9.40 -36.49 16.40
CA PRO A 204 9.38 -37.65 15.50
C PRO A 204 9.08 -37.28 14.04
N ALA A 205 8.16 -36.33 13.82
CA ALA A 205 7.82 -35.82 12.49
C ALA A 205 9.03 -35.20 11.77
N TRP A 206 9.88 -34.46 12.49
CA TRP A 206 11.14 -33.94 11.96
C TRP A 206 12.08 -35.04 11.49
N GLY A 207 12.18 -36.13 12.25
CA GLY A 207 12.97 -37.30 11.92
C GLY A 207 12.50 -38.04 10.66
N LEU A 208 11.27 -37.80 10.19
CA LEU A 208 10.77 -38.37 8.94
C LEU A 208 11.29 -37.62 7.69
N LEU A 209 11.78 -36.40 7.85
CA LEU A 209 12.28 -35.59 6.73
C LEU A 209 13.76 -35.90 6.42
N PRO A 210 14.15 -36.01 5.15
CA PRO A 210 15.56 -36.02 4.75
C PRO A 210 16.29 -34.74 5.18
N ALA A 211 17.62 -34.81 5.36
CA ALA A 211 18.42 -33.69 5.88
C ALA A 211 18.25 -32.38 5.09
N GLU A 212 18.19 -32.45 3.76
CA GLU A 212 17.95 -31.28 2.91
C GLU A 212 16.56 -30.65 3.16
N GLN A 213 15.56 -31.48 3.45
CA GLN A 213 14.19 -31.01 3.73
C GLN A 213 14.06 -30.49 5.16
N GLN A 214 14.77 -31.06 6.13
CA GLN A 214 14.89 -30.51 7.48
C GLN A 214 15.42 -29.07 7.42
N GLU A 215 16.50 -28.85 6.67
CA GLU A 215 17.06 -27.51 6.51
C GLU A 215 16.10 -26.55 5.77
N ALA A 216 15.39 -27.04 4.74
CA ALA A 216 14.35 -26.24 4.07
C ALA A 216 13.21 -25.83 5.02
N VAL A 217 12.72 -26.75 5.87
CA VAL A 217 11.69 -26.45 6.88
C VAL A 217 12.22 -25.48 7.95
N ARG A 218 13.50 -25.61 8.36
CA ARG A 218 14.15 -24.67 9.29
C ARG A 218 14.11 -23.25 8.74
N ARG A 219 14.53 -23.06 7.48
CA ARG A 219 14.46 -21.75 6.80
C ARG A 219 13.03 -21.26 6.63
N GLN A 220 12.12 -22.14 6.23
CA GLN A 220 10.70 -21.79 6.08
C GLN A 220 10.08 -21.27 7.39
N ARG A 221 10.37 -21.93 8.54
CA ARG A 221 9.94 -21.47 9.87
C ARG A 221 10.54 -20.12 10.21
N ALA A 222 11.84 -19.92 9.97
CA ALA A 222 12.52 -18.66 10.24
C ALA A 222 11.95 -17.50 9.42
N GLN A 223 11.79 -17.68 8.11
CA GLN A 223 11.24 -16.70 7.18
C GLN A 223 9.78 -16.34 7.52
N ALA A 224 8.94 -17.35 7.80
CA ALA A 224 7.55 -17.12 8.22
C ALA A 224 7.47 -16.38 9.57
N ARG A 225 8.37 -16.70 10.52
CA ARG A 225 8.45 -16.02 11.82
C ARG A 225 8.89 -14.57 11.68
N ASN A 226 9.89 -14.30 10.85
CA ASN A 226 10.34 -12.94 10.56
C ASN A 226 9.21 -12.09 9.97
N HIS A 227 8.42 -12.67 9.06
CA HIS A 227 7.23 -12.00 8.53
C HIS A 227 6.23 -11.71 9.64
N LEU A 228 5.88 -12.69 10.46
CA LEU A 228 4.96 -12.54 11.59
C LEU A 228 5.42 -11.42 12.54
N ASP A 229 6.69 -11.40 12.92
CA ASP A 229 7.25 -10.40 13.83
C ASP A 229 7.18 -8.99 13.26
N HIS A 230 7.41 -8.82 11.94
CA HIS A 230 7.25 -7.52 11.28
C HIS A 230 5.79 -7.05 11.36
N LEU A 231 4.83 -7.93 11.11
CA LEU A 231 3.41 -7.59 11.13
C LEU A 231 2.94 -7.23 12.55
N MET A 232 3.40 -7.98 13.54
CA MET A 232 3.11 -7.69 14.95
C MET A 232 3.69 -6.35 15.41
N ARG A 233 4.81 -5.89 14.81
CA ARG A 233 5.46 -4.61 15.18
C ARG A 233 4.88 -3.38 14.49
N HIS A 234 4.27 -3.55 13.31
CA HIS A 234 3.92 -2.42 12.44
C HIS A 234 2.45 -2.36 12.02
N LYS A 235 1.69 -3.47 12.15
CA LYS A 235 0.33 -3.58 11.59
C LYS A 235 -0.72 -4.11 12.54
N TYR A 236 -0.37 -5.07 13.38
CA TYR A 236 -1.35 -5.71 14.26
C TYR A 236 -1.93 -4.72 15.28
N ALA A 237 -3.26 -4.65 15.35
CA ALA A 237 -3.97 -3.90 16.38
C ALA A 237 -5.26 -4.65 16.76
N TYR A 238 -5.36 -5.08 18.03
CA TYR A 238 -6.56 -5.75 18.54
C TYR A 238 -7.65 -4.74 18.96
N ASN A 239 -7.34 -3.84 19.91
CA ASN A 239 -8.25 -2.79 20.40
C ASN A 239 -7.75 -1.37 20.04
N GLY A 240 -6.87 -1.26 19.04
CA GLY A 240 -6.12 -0.05 18.72
C GLY A 240 -4.75 0.00 19.39
N ILE A 241 -4.05 1.12 19.23
CA ILE A 241 -2.68 1.31 19.71
C ILE A 241 -2.65 2.50 20.66
N ILE A 242 -2.17 2.29 21.89
CA ILE A 242 -1.83 3.33 22.85
C ILE A 242 -0.40 3.08 23.31
N GLU A 243 0.51 3.98 22.94
CA GLU A 243 1.94 3.81 23.18
C GLU A 243 2.33 3.73 24.65
N THR A 244 1.48 4.24 25.54
CA THR A 244 1.70 4.16 26.99
C THR A 244 1.07 2.92 27.66
N ASP A 245 0.33 2.10 26.93
CA ASP A 245 -0.28 0.84 27.42
C ASP A 245 -0.36 -0.18 26.29
N ILE A 246 0.78 -0.40 25.62
CA ILE A 246 0.83 -1.04 24.31
C ILE A 246 0.39 -2.50 24.37
N GLU A 247 0.80 -3.27 25.39
CA GLU A 247 0.49 -4.71 25.44
C GLU A 247 -1.01 -4.99 25.51
N ARG A 248 -1.76 -4.25 26.35
CA ARG A 248 -3.20 -4.46 26.53
C ARG A 248 -4.02 -3.97 25.34
N THR A 249 -3.58 -2.89 24.72
CA THR A 249 -4.30 -2.27 23.60
C THR A 249 -4.05 -3.02 22.29
N LEU A 250 -2.78 -3.35 22.04
CA LEU A 250 -2.38 -4.20 20.93
C LEU A 250 -2.88 -5.63 21.09
N GLY A 251 -2.93 -6.18 22.31
CA GLY A 251 -3.30 -7.57 22.57
C GLY A 251 -2.13 -8.55 22.39
N GLY A 252 -0.91 -8.15 22.76
CA GLY A 252 0.29 -8.96 22.60
C GLY A 252 1.38 -8.64 23.63
N LEU A 253 2.18 -9.64 23.98
CA LEU A 253 3.29 -9.53 24.92
C LEU A 253 4.53 -8.98 24.21
N LEU A 254 5.14 -7.93 24.74
CA LEU A 254 6.37 -7.34 24.23
C LEU A 254 7.54 -8.30 24.47
N ILE A 255 8.14 -8.78 23.39
CA ILE A 255 9.19 -9.80 23.42
C ILE A 255 10.40 -9.36 22.60
N ASP A 256 11.55 -9.94 22.95
CA ASP A 256 12.73 -9.90 22.11
C ASP A 256 12.61 -10.87 20.93
N ARG A 257 12.73 -10.39 19.69
CA ARG A 257 12.50 -11.23 18.49
C ARG A 257 13.43 -12.43 18.39
N ARG A 258 14.66 -12.33 18.92
CA ARG A 258 15.70 -13.36 18.82
C ARG A 258 15.51 -14.47 19.85
N THR A 259 15.32 -14.10 21.11
CA THR A 259 15.21 -15.05 22.22
C THR A 259 13.78 -15.48 22.54
N ARG A 260 12.80 -14.71 22.05
CA ARG A 260 11.35 -14.87 22.33
C ARG A 260 10.95 -14.66 23.79
N ASN A 261 11.86 -14.21 24.64
CA ASN A 261 11.57 -13.89 26.03
C ASN A 261 10.87 -12.53 26.14
N ILE A 262 9.99 -12.40 27.12
CA ILE A 262 9.30 -11.14 27.45
C ILE A 262 10.32 -10.08 27.87
N ALA A 263 10.31 -8.95 27.19
CA ALA A 263 11.18 -7.80 27.47
C ALA A 263 10.55 -6.91 28.54
N SER A 264 11.38 -6.28 29.37
CA SER A 264 10.95 -5.34 30.41
C SER A 264 11.41 -3.94 30.07
N GLU A 265 10.62 -2.94 30.42
CA GLU A 265 11.10 -1.56 30.46
C GLU A 265 12.08 -1.41 31.64
N THR A 266 13.22 -0.74 31.43
CA THR A 266 14.17 -0.42 32.49
C THR A 266 13.52 0.49 33.54
N THR A 267 13.92 0.37 34.80
CA THR A 267 13.39 1.22 35.88
C THR A 267 13.76 2.70 35.67
N GLU A 268 14.94 2.96 35.11
CA GLU A 268 15.46 4.30 34.84
C GLU A 268 14.65 5.06 33.78
N SER A 269 14.15 4.35 32.76
CA SER A 269 13.42 4.99 31.67
C SER A 269 11.96 5.32 32.01
N GLN A 270 11.40 4.79 33.11
CA GLN A 270 9.97 4.94 33.46
C GLN A 270 9.50 6.40 33.56
N HIS A 271 10.41 7.33 33.85
CA HIS A 271 10.14 8.77 33.95
C HIS A 271 10.54 9.58 32.71
N SER A 272 11.19 8.93 31.73
CA SER A 272 11.55 9.48 30.42
C SER A 272 10.39 9.34 29.43
N LEU A 273 10.38 10.17 28.37
CA LEU A 273 9.51 9.96 27.21
C LEU A 273 10.09 8.94 26.22
N VAL A 274 11.32 8.50 26.44
CA VAL A 274 12.02 7.52 25.59
C VAL A 274 12.25 6.26 26.42
N PRO A 275 11.40 5.22 26.27
CA PRO A 275 11.56 3.97 27.01
C PRO A 275 12.82 3.23 26.57
N GLN A 276 13.46 2.53 27.51
CA GLN A 276 14.58 1.63 27.28
C GLN A 276 14.22 0.24 27.79
N TYR A 277 14.83 -0.79 27.21
CA TYR A 277 14.38 -2.17 27.44
C TYR A 277 15.51 -3.12 27.81
N GLU A 278 15.16 -4.16 28.55
CA GLU A 278 16.06 -5.18 29.04
C GLU A 278 15.41 -6.58 29.03
N LEU A 279 16.22 -7.62 28.85
CA LEU A 279 15.86 -8.98 29.25
C LEU A 279 16.45 -9.27 30.61
N LEU A 280 15.67 -9.95 31.45
CA LEU A 280 16.04 -10.25 32.82
C LEU A 280 16.19 -11.75 33.02
N ARG A 281 17.27 -12.14 33.68
CA ARG A 281 17.56 -13.54 33.98
C ARG A 281 18.04 -13.67 35.40
N VAL A 282 17.52 -14.65 36.14
CA VAL A 282 18.09 -15.02 37.43
C VAL A 282 19.49 -15.58 37.16
N GLU A 283 20.49 -15.09 37.89
CA GLU A 283 21.87 -15.54 37.84
C GLU A 283 21.93 -17.08 37.82
N PRO A 284 22.46 -17.71 36.74
CA PRO A 284 22.53 -19.16 36.65
C PRO A 284 23.27 -19.83 37.82
N ALA A 285 24.20 -19.13 38.45
CA ALA A 285 24.95 -19.61 39.61
C ALA A 285 24.34 -19.23 40.97
N ALA A 286 23.17 -18.58 41.02
CA ALA A 286 22.56 -18.17 42.29
C ALA A 286 22.00 -19.37 43.06
N GLU A 287 22.06 -19.29 44.39
CA GLU A 287 21.31 -20.17 45.29
C GLU A 287 19.84 -19.76 45.32
N HIS A 288 19.13 -19.95 44.21
CA HIS A 288 17.73 -19.60 44.04
C HIS A 288 16.98 -20.72 43.31
N PRO A 289 15.73 -21.08 43.69
CA PRO A 289 14.96 -22.16 43.04
C PRO A 289 14.77 -22.02 41.53
N HIS A 290 14.89 -20.78 41.03
CA HIS A 290 14.73 -20.44 39.62
C HIS A 290 16.04 -19.94 38.99
N ALA A 291 17.21 -20.35 39.50
CA ALA A 291 18.51 -19.99 38.93
C ALA A 291 18.55 -20.27 37.41
N GLY A 292 18.97 -19.29 36.63
CA GLY A 292 19.03 -19.39 35.16
C GLY A 292 17.70 -19.18 34.43
N ALA A 293 16.58 -19.01 35.13
CA ALA A 293 15.28 -18.73 34.51
C ALA A 293 15.21 -17.30 33.98
N TRP A 294 14.51 -17.12 32.85
CA TRP A 294 14.16 -15.81 32.32
C TRP A 294 12.93 -15.27 33.04
N VAL A 295 13.01 -14.03 33.48
CA VAL A 295 11.94 -13.31 34.19
C VAL A 295 11.64 -11.99 33.49
N TYR A 296 10.53 -11.35 33.83
CA TYR A 296 10.16 -10.02 33.37
C TYR A 296 9.52 -9.21 34.50
N ARG A 297 9.52 -7.88 34.36
CA ARG A 297 8.86 -6.94 35.28
C ARG A 297 7.41 -6.76 34.89
N ASP A 298 6.53 -6.80 35.88
CA ASP A 298 5.11 -6.42 35.83
C ASP A 298 4.82 -5.51 37.03
N GLY A 299 4.89 -4.20 36.80
CA GLY A 299 4.98 -3.22 37.88
C GLY A 299 6.20 -3.48 38.76
N ASP A 300 5.98 -3.60 40.07
CA ASP A 300 7.04 -3.86 41.06
C ASP A 300 7.38 -5.36 41.20
N ALA A 301 6.65 -6.25 40.54
CA ALA A 301 6.84 -7.70 40.66
C ALA A 301 7.73 -8.26 39.54
N LEU A 302 8.52 -9.30 39.87
CA LEU A 302 9.18 -10.15 38.88
C LEU A 302 8.34 -11.40 38.62
N ARG A 303 8.24 -11.79 37.36
CA ARG A 303 7.47 -12.96 36.92
C ARG A 303 8.27 -13.84 35.97
N LEU A 304 8.07 -15.14 36.05
CA LEU A 304 8.50 -16.11 35.06
C LEU A 304 7.69 -15.95 33.76
N GLN A 305 8.17 -16.52 32.65
CA GLN A 305 7.51 -16.42 31.34
C GLN A 305 6.04 -16.94 31.31
N ASP A 306 5.68 -17.84 32.24
CA ASP A 306 4.31 -18.34 32.43
C ASP A 306 3.40 -17.41 33.26
N GLY A 307 3.94 -16.31 33.79
CA GLY A 307 3.22 -15.34 34.63
C GLY A 307 3.37 -15.57 36.14
N THR A 308 4.03 -16.64 36.57
CA THR A 308 4.25 -16.96 37.99
C THR A 308 5.13 -15.90 38.64
N ARG A 309 4.67 -15.29 39.74
CA ARG A 309 5.46 -14.32 40.52
C ARG A 309 6.61 -15.01 41.24
N VAL A 310 7.78 -14.37 41.22
CA VAL A 310 8.99 -14.81 41.92
C VAL A 310 9.62 -13.63 42.67
N GLU A 311 10.31 -13.93 43.77
CA GLU A 311 11.06 -12.95 44.57
C GLU A 311 12.55 -13.20 44.34
N VAL A 312 13.24 -12.27 43.68
CA VAL A 312 14.66 -12.40 43.33
C VAL A 312 15.38 -11.14 43.81
N ALA A 313 16.46 -11.32 44.58
CA ALA A 313 17.26 -10.20 45.04
C ALA A 313 17.95 -9.49 43.85
N ALA A 314 18.10 -8.16 43.93
CA ALA A 314 18.61 -7.36 42.81
C ALA A 314 20.01 -7.80 42.35
N GLU A 315 20.87 -8.22 43.29
CA GLU A 315 22.20 -8.74 43.05
C GLU A 315 22.23 -10.10 42.32
N GLN A 316 21.13 -10.84 42.35
CA GLN A 316 20.96 -12.12 41.65
C GLN A 316 20.29 -11.94 40.29
N LEU A 317 19.96 -10.71 39.89
CA LEU A 317 19.28 -10.42 38.63
C LEU A 317 20.26 -9.89 37.60
N ARG A 318 20.41 -10.60 36.48
CA ARG A 318 21.17 -10.12 35.33
C ARG A 318 20.24 -9.42 34.35
N ALA A 319 20.62 -8.19 33.98
CA ALA A 319 19.95 -7.42 32.94
C ALA A 319 20.79 -7.41 31.65
N VAL A 320 20.13 -7.60 30.52
CA VAL A 320 20.74 -7.51 29.19
C VAL A 320 19.97 -6.47 28.38
N PRO A 321 20.57 -5.34 28.00
CA PRO A 321 19.91 -4.32 27.19
C PRO A 321 19.36 -4.87 25.87
N VAL A 322 18.18 -4.38 25.50
CA VAL A 322 17.50 -4.70 24.24
C VAL A 322 17.24 -3.42 23.47
N PRO A 323 17.74 -3.29 22.24
CA PRO A 323 17.41 -2.14 21.41
C PRO A 323 15.96 -2.25 20.91
N ALA A 324 15.29 -1.11 20.76
CA ALA A 324 13.84 -1.06 20.48
C ALA A 324 13.46 -1.68 19.11
N ASP A 325 14.37 -1.66 18.14
CA ASP A 325 14.22 -2.28 16.81
C ASP A 325 14.24 -3.81 16.84
N ARG A 326 14.72 -4.41 17.94
CA ARG A 326 14.72 -5.87 18.17
C ARG A 326 13.46 -6.34 18.89
N LEU A 327 12.56 -5.44 19.26
CA LEU A 327 11.31 -5.77 19.94
C LEU A 327 10.18 -6.04 18.95
N THR A 328 9.35 -7.01 19.30
CA THR A 328 8.10 -7.34 18.60
C THR A 328 7.09 -7.86 19.63
N PHE A 329 5.95 -8.38 19.18
CA PHE A 329 4.90 -8.88 20.05
C PHE A 329 4.59 -10.35 19.77
N LEU A 330 4.41 -11.13 20.84
CA LEU A 330 3.72 -12.40 20.78
C LEU A 330 2.22 -12.13 20.90
N ARG A 331 1.44 -12.46 19.86
CA ARG A 331 -0.02 -12.32 19.87
C ARG A 331 -0.60 -13.09 21.05
N ALA A 332 -1.32 -12.39 21.92
CA ALA A 332 -1.85 -12.95 23.17
C ALA A 332 -3.13 -12.21 23.60
N PRO A 333 -4.15 -12.12 22.72
CA PRO A 333 -5.35 -11.37 23.02
C PRO A 333 -6.02 -11.94 24.27
N GLN A 334 -6.36 -11.05 25.22
CA GLN A 334 -7.00 -11.41 26.49
C GLN A 334 -6.14 -12.29 27.42
N ASP A 335 -4.85 -12.47 27.14
CA ASP A 335 -3.95 -13.23 28.01
C ASP A 335 -3.77 -12.50 29.36
N PRO A 336 -3.90 -13.19 30.50
CA PRO A 336 -3.76 -12.57 31.82
C PRO A 336 -2.36 -12.02 32.11
N ARG A 337 -1.35 -12.38 31.31
CA ARG A 337 0.03 -11.88 31.43
C ARG A 337 0.21 -10.50 30.80
N LEU A 338 -0.75 -9.99 30.02
CA LEU A 338 -0.65 -8.66 29.42
C LEU A 338 -0.53 -7.59 30.51
N ARG A 339 0.61 -6.90 30.53
CA ARG A 339 0.96 -5.95 31.60
C ARG A 339 0.35 -4.59 31.33
N ARG A 340 0.01 -3.88 32.41
CA ARG A 340 -0.49 -2.51 32.32
C ARG A 340 0.67 -1.51 32.23
N GLY A 341 0.52 -0.52 31.37
CA GLY A 341 1.42 0.63 31.33
C GLY A 341 2.74 0.35 30.61
N VAL A 342 2.85 -0.76 29.87
CA VAL A 342 4.04 -1.03 29.05
C VAL A 342 4.09 0.00 27.94
N ARG A 343 5.24 0.64 27.79
CA ARG A 343 5.42 1.74 26.86
C ARG A 343 6.23 1.32 25.66
N LEU A 344 5.84 1.75 24.47
CA LEU A 344 6.59 1.56 23.23
C LEU A 344 6.30 2.68 22.25
N ASP A 345 7.35 3.29 21.72
CA ASP A 345 7.30 4.18 20.56
C ASP A 345 6.90 3.35 19.34
N TRP A 346 5.60 3.30 19.08
CA TRP A 346 5.03 2.48 18.04
C TRP A 346 5.24 3.13 16.67
N ASP A 347 5.01 4.44 16.58
CA ASP A 347 5.07 5.23 15.35
C ASP A 347 6.50 5.59 14.90
N GLY A 348 7.49 5.38 15.78
CA GLY A 348 8.90 5.63 15.49
C GLY A 348 9.27 7.11 15.52
N SER A 349 8.47 7.95 16.18
CA SER A 349 8.73 9.38 16.30
C SER A 349 9.82 9.73 17.32
N GLY A 350 10.39 8.73 17.98
CA GLY A 350 11.52 8.81 18.90
C GLY A 350 11.10 8.96 20.37
N PHE A 351 9.81 8.94 20.68
CA PHE A 351 9.26 9.08 22.02
C PHE A 351 7.82 8.57 22.10
N VAL A 352 7.35 8.24 23.31
CA VAL A 352 5.96 7.81 23.54
C VAL A 352 5.01 8.99 23.74
N ARG A 353 3.81 8.88 23.14
CA ARG A 353 2.73 9.88 23.24
C ARG A 353 1.56 9.37 24.07
N GLN A 354 0.81 10.32 24.64
CA GLN A 354 -0.48 10.01 25.25
C GLN A 354 -1.57 9.96 24.19
N GLY A 355 -2.57 9.11 24.44
CA GLY A 355 -3.74 8.96 23.58
C GLY A 355 -3.64 7.78 22.62
N LYS A 356 -4.75 7.52 21.92
CA LYS A 356 -4.82 6.50 20.88
C LYS A 356 -4.08 7.00 19.65
N VAL A 357 -3.19 6.18 19.10
CA VAL A 357 -2.62 6.42 17.78
C VAL A 357 -3.75 6.26 16.77
N GLY A 358 -4.19 7.39 16.19
CA GLY A 358 -5.33 7.43 15.28
C GLY A 358 -5.07 6.73 13.94
N TRP A 359 -3.79 6.59 13.56
CA TRP A 359 -3.38 5.96 12.32
C TRP A 359 -2.42 4.81 12.62
N VAL A 360 -2.97 3.61 12.78
CA VAL A 360 -2.19 2.38 12.62
C VAL A 360 -2.12 2.12 11.11
N SER A 361 -1.04 1.56 10.58
CA SER A 361 -0.71 1.38 9.15
C SER A 361 -1.76 0.62 8.27
N TRP A 362 -3.02 0.54 8.66
CA TRP A 362 -4.18 0.05 7.91
C TRP A 362 -4.36 0.69 6.54
N ALA A 363 -3.87 1.91 6.33
CA ALA A 363 -3.95 2.58 5.02
C ALA A 363 -3.32 1.74 3.89
N GLY A 364 -2.23 1.02 4.16
CA GLY A 364 -1.63 0.15 3.15
C GLY A 364 -2.50 -1.08 2.81
N HIS A 365 -3.46 -1.44 3.66
CA HIS A 365 -4.26 -2.67 3.49
C HIS A 365 -5.58 -2.41 2.76
N CYS A 366 -6.23 -1.25 2.98
CA CYS A 366 -7.36 -0.84 2.15
C CYS A 366 -6.95 -0.63 0.69
N ASP A 367 -5.75 -0.10 0.44
CA ASP A 367 -5.17 0.01 -0.91
C ASP A 367 -5.02 -1.37 -1.55
N ILE A 368 -4.46 -2.35 -0.83
CA ILE A 368 -4.23 -3.71 -1.34
C ILE A 368 -5.56 -4.42 -1.66
N LYS A 369 -6.59 -4.22 -0.83
CA LYS A 369 -7.93 -4.74 -1.09
C LYS A 369 -8.57 -4.05 -2.30
N ALA A 370 -8.39 -2.74 -2.44
CA ALA A 370 -8.82 -2.00 -3.61
C ALA A 370 -8.08 -2.46 -4.88
N ILE A 371 -6.79 -2.82 -4.80
CA ILE A 371 -6.04 -3.48 -5.90
C ILE A 371 -6.72 -4.80 -6.27
N MET A 372 -7.00 -5.66 -5.30
CA MET A 372 -7.62 -6.97 -5.55
C MET A 372 -9.00 -6.81 -6.21
N GLU A 373 -9.81 -5.85 -5.73
CA GLU A 373 -11.08 -5.49 -6.36
C GLU A 373 -10.88 -4.90 -7.76
N GLN A 374 -9.95 -3.97 -7.97
CA GLN A 374 -9.64 -3.38 -9.28
C GLN A 374 -9.29 -4.46 -10.29
N LEU A 375 -8.40 -5.38 -9.92
CA LEU A 375 -8.01 -6.51 -10.77
C LEU A 375 -9.18 -7.48 -10.98
N GLY A 376 -10.11 -7.59 -10.04
CA GLY A 376 -11.22 -8.55 -10.07
C GLY A 376 -10.84 -9.96 -9.75
N ILE A 377 -9.85 -10.12 -8.88
CA ILE A 377 -9.54 -11.42 -8.28
C ILE A 377 -10.77 -11.78 -7.43
N THR A 378 -11.54 -12.78 -7.86
CA THR A 378 -12.69 -13.27 -7.07
C THR A 378 -12.33 -14.55 -6.34
N LEU A 379 -12.70 -14.61 -5.06
CA LEU A 379 -12.75 -15.86 -4.28
C LEU A 379 -14.19 -16.16 -3.82
N GLU A 380 -15.19 -15.58 -4.49
CA GLU A 380 -16.61 -15.87 -4.30
C GLU A 380 -17.14 -16.92 -5.28
N GLY A 381 -18.23 -17.54 -4.87
CA GLY A 381 -18.96 -18.58 -5.59
C GLY A 381 -19.92 -19.29 -4.62
N PRO A 382 -20.78 -20.22 -5.11
CA PRO A 382 -21.48 -21.17 -4.25
C PRO A 382 -20.55 -21.76 -3.18
N LEU A 383 -21.04 -21.98 -1.95
CA LEU A 383 -20.21 -22.40 -0.80
C LEU A 383 -19.27 -23.58 -1.13
N GLU A 384 -19.80 -24.57 -1.85
CA GLU A 384 -19.09 -25.78 -2.28
C GLU A 384 -18.00 -25.49 -3.33
N SER A 385 -18.10 -24.36 -4.04
CA SER A 385 -17.20 -23.92 -5.11
C SER A 385 -16.24 -22.79 -4.69
N ARG A 386 -16.30 -22.30 -3.44
CA ARG A 386 -15.37 -21.27 -2.97
C ARG A 386 -13.94 -21.81 -2.91
N PRO A 387 -12.92 -21.02 -3.30
CA PRO A 387 -11.54 -21.41 -3.16
C PRO A 387 -11.18 -21.72 -1.69
N LYS A 388 -10.58 -22.89 -1.48
CA LYS A 388 -9.98 -23.33 -0.22
C LYS A 388 -8.95 -24.41 -0.50
N VAL A 389 -8.07 -24.67 0.47
CA VAL A 389 -7.14 -25.81 0.43
C VAL A 389 -7.25 -26.63 1.70
N GLU A 390 -7.60 -27.90 1.58
CA GLU A 390 -7.47 -28.91 2.62
C GLU A 390 -6.10 -29.59 2.45
N GLU A 391 -5.18 -29.35 3.38
CA GLU A 391 -3.81 -29.86 3.35
C GLU A 391 -3.62 -30.95 4.39
N TYR A 392 -3.29 -32.16 3.93
CA TYR A 392 -2.77 -33.22 4.77
C TYR A 392 -1.24 -33.24 4.74
N ARG A 393 -0.59 -33.32 5.91
CA ARG A 393 0.86 -33.46 6.02
C ARG A 393 1.21 -34.89 6.41
N SER A 394 1.93 -35.63 5.57
CA SER A 394 2.25 -37.03 5.89
C SER A 394 3.28 -37.17 7.01
N ASP A 395 4.13 -36.15 7.22
CA ASP A 395 5.16 -36.12 8.26
C ASP A 395 4.57 -35.92 9.66
N THR A 396 3.55 -35.08 9.81
CA THR A 396 2.88 -34.85 11.11
C THR A 396 1.59 -35.66 11.27
N GLY A 397 0.87 -35.92 10.17
CA GLY A 397 -0.49 -36.49 10.14
C GLY A 397 -1.57 -35.46 10.36
N ASP A 398 -1.21 -34.18 10.42
CA ASP A 398 -2.17 -33.13 10.65
C ASP A 398 -2.92 -32.78 9.37
N LEU A 399 -4.20 -32.49 9.53
CA LEU A 399 -5.03 -31.87 8.52
C LEU A 399 -5.16 -30.38 8.84
N THR A 400 -4.90 -29.53 7.86
CA THR A 400 -5.04 -28.07 7.97
C THR A 400 -5.91 -27.54 6.86
N GLU A 401 -6.91 -26.73 7.21
CA GLU A 401 -7.71 -26.01 6.23
C GLU A 401 -7.16 -24.58 6.05
N TYR A 402 -6.75 -24.25 4.83
CA TYR A 402 -6.58 -22.88 4.38
C TYR A 402 -7.88 -22.41 3.73
N SER A 403 -8.74 -21.80 4.55
CA SER A 403 -10.03 -21.28 4.12
C SER A 403 -9.87 -20.12 3.12
N ARG A 404 -10.97 -19.74 2.46
CA ARG A 404 -11.06 -18.52 1.63
C ARG A 404 -10.42 -17.31 2.31
N ASP A 405 -10.74 -17.08 3.58
CA ASP A 405 -10.25 -15.93 4.34
C ASP A 405 -8.72 -15.98 4.49
N LEU A 406 -8.16 -17.17 4.75
CA LEU A 406 -6.71 -17.34 4.81
C LEU A 406 -6.04 -17.13 3.45
N LEU A 407 -6.69 -17.54 2.35
CA LEU A 407 -6.17 -17.29 1.00
C LEU A 407 -6.19 -15.79 0.66
N ILE A 408 -7.23 -15.05 1.05
CA ILE A 408 -7.28 -13.58 0.90
C ILE A 408 -6.12 -12.93 1.66
N GLU A 409 -5.92 -13.31 2.92
CA GLU A 409 -4.82 -12.80 3.74
C GLU A 409 -3.45 -13.12 3.13
N MET A 410 -3.28 -14.30 2.53
CA MET A 410 -2.06 -14.66 1.82
C MET A 410 -1.82 -13.77 0.59
N ILE A 411 -2.84 -13.51 -0.24
CA ILE A 411 -2.72 -12.62 -1.41
C ILE A 411 -2.37 -11.21 -0.94
N ALA A 412 -3.11 -10.67 0.04
CA ALA A 412 -2.89 -9.33 0.56
C ALA A 412 -1.47 -9.18 1.13
N SER A 413 -1.04 -10.13 1.96
CA SER A 413 0.30 -10.17 2.54
C SER A 413 1.40 -10.21 1.48
N VAL A 414 1.20 -10.95 0.38
CA VAL A 414 2.15 -10.95 -0.74
C VAL A 414 2.18 -9.59 -1.44
N LEU A 415 1.03 -9.02 -1.78
CA LEU A 415 0.96 -7.74 -2.49
C LEU A 415 1.65 -6.60 -1.70
N GLU A 416 1.57 -6.62 -0.37
CA GLU A 416 2.21 -5.63 0.52
C GLU A 416 3.76 -5.61 0.44
N LEU A 417 4.36 -6.71 -0.01
CA LEU A 417 5.81 -6.82 -0.24
C LEU A 417 6.27 -6.00 -1.44
N GLY A 418 5.33 -5.51 -2.26
CA GLY A 418 5.57 -4.51 -3.30
C GLY A 418 6.55 -4.96 -4.40
N SER A 419 6.84 -4.03 -5.30
CA SER A 419 7.54 -4.33 -6.55
C SER A 419 8.93 -3.68 -6.70
N ARG A 420 9.54 -3.27 -5.59
CA ARG A 420 10.91 -2.70 -5.59
C ARG A 420 11.96 -3.80 -5.42
N TYR A 421 12.86 -3.91 -6.38
CA TYR A 421 13.93 -4.91 -6.41
C TYR A 421 15.30 -4.24 -6.39
N ASN A 422 16.23 -4.76 -5.61
CA ASN A 422 17.62 -4.36 -5.63
C ASN A 422 18.41 -5.23 -6.61
N ARG A 423 19.33 -4.62 -7.35
CA ARG A 423 20.32 -5.37 -8.12
C ARG A 423 21.32 -6.00 -7.17
N VAL A 424 21.68 -7.24 -7.46
CA VAL A 424 22.55 -8.06 -6.58
C VAL A 424 23.98 -7.53 -6.55
N ASP A 425 24.42 -6.84 -7.60
CA ASP A 425 25.74 -6.19 -7.69
C ASP A 425 25.82 -4.83 -6.94
N GLY A 426 24.73 -4.38 -6.32
CA GLY A 426 24.65 -3.10 -5.61
C GLY A 426 24.51 -1.86 -6.53
N SER A 427 24.38 -2.03 -7.84
CA SER A 427 24.32 -0.92 -8.80
C SER A 427 22.99 -0.14 -8.80
N GLY A 428 22.04 -0.51 -7.94
CA GLY A 428 20.83 0.26 -7.67
C GLY A 428 19.59 -0.61 -7.49
N ALA A 429 18.43 0.02 -7.66
CA ALA A 429 17.12 -0.63 -7.56
C ALA A 429 16.29 -0.39 -8.82
N VAL A 430 15.35 -1.31 -9.07
CA VAL A 430 14.36 -1.23 -10.14
C VAL A 430 12.97 -1.41 -9.56
N VAL A 431 11.97 -0.79 -10.19
CA VAL A 431 10.55 -0.98 -9.84
C VAL A 431 9.92 -1.78 -10.96
N ARG A 432 9.22 -2.85 -10.60
CA ARG A 432 8.51 -3.72 -11.56
C ARG A 432 6.99 -3.55 -11.43
N GLY A 433 6.25 -4.10 -12.39
CA GLY A 433 4.80 -3.92 -12.47
C GLY A 433 4.42 -2.53 -12.99
N GLU A 434 3.13 -2.32 -13.20
CA GLU A 434 2.62 -1.06 -13.72
C GLU A 434 1.89 -0.30 -12.61
N HIS A 435 2.36 0.91 -12.34
CA HIS A 435 1.81 1.79 -11.31
C HIS A 435 1.35 3.06 -11.98
N HIS A 436 0.06 3.36 -11.88
CA HIS A 436 -0.53 4.58 -12.39
C HIS A 436 -1.17 5.34 -11.25
N PHE A 437 -0.86 6.63 -11.20
CA PHE A 437 -1.37 7.54 -10.19
C PHE A 437 -1.68 8.87 -10.89
N GLY A 438 -2.80 9.48 -10.53
CA GLY A 438 -3.20 10.79 -11.02
C GLY A 438 -3.87 11.56 -9.91
N GLY A 439 -3.44 12.79 -9.68
CA GLY A 439 -3.85 13.64 -8.55
C GLY A 439 -2.66 13.99 -7.65
N ALA A 440 -2.92 14.70 -6.57
CA ALA A 440 -2.00 15.00 -5.47
C ALA A 440 -2.18 13.98 -4.33
N ARG A 441 -1.13 13.72 -3.55
CA ARG A 441 -1.13 12.63 -2.55
C ARG A 441 -1.46 13.06 -1.13
N ASN A 442 -1.57 14.36 -0.81
CA ASN A 442 -1.41 14.79 0.58
C ASN A 442 -2.40 15.87 1.06
N ASP A 443 -3.59 15.45 1.48
CA ASP A 443 -4.61 16.33 2.08
C ASP A 443 -4.26 16.94 3.45
N SER A 444 -3.05 16.71 3.97
CA SER A 444 -2.61 17.30 5.24
C SER A 444 -2.61 18.84 5.23
N ARG A 445 -2.72 19.46 4.03
CA ARG A 445 -2.92 20.89 3.72
C ARG A 445 -2.29 21.92 4.65
N PRO A 446 -0.96 21.98 4.68
CA PRO A 446 -0.31 23.12 5.28
C PRO A 446 0.31 24.05 4.25
N ASP A 447 0.15 25.33 4.53
CA ASP A 447 0.84 26.35 3.78
C ASP A 447 2.31 26.41 4.20
N ARG A 448 3.17 26.81 3.28
CA ARG A 448 4.59 26.99 3.55
C ARG A 448 5.07 28.34 3.08
N LEU A 449 5.71 29.07 3.99
CA LEU A 449 6.45 30.29 3.70
C LEU A 449 7.86 29.92 3.27
N GLN A 450 8.31 30.49 2.16
CA GLN A 450 9.68 30.37 1.70
C GLN A 450 10.34 31.75 1.68
N PHE A 451 11.21 31.98 2.65
CA PHE A 451 12.03 33.18 2.76
C PHE A 451 13.28 33.04 1.90
N THR A 452 13.66 34.10 1.20
CA THR A 452 14.95 34.16 0.49
C THR A 452 16.10 34.18 1.49
N GLY A 453 16.83 33.07 1.57
CA GLY A 453 17.69 32.70 2.70
C GLY A 453 19.14 33.20 2.59
N LEU A 454 20.06 32.37 3.10
CA LEU A 454 21.44 32.73 3.49
C LEU A 454 22.33 33.30 2.37
N ARG A 455 22.10 32.87 1.12
CA ARG A 455 22.77 33.29 -0.12
C ARG A 455 21.79 33.03 -1.28
N GLN A 456 22.02 33.64 -2.44
CA GLN A 456 21.21 33.41 -3.64
C GLN A 456 21.10 31.89 -3.92
N GLY A 457 19.86 31.39 -4.08
CA GLY A 457 19.57 29.97 -4.30
C GLY A 457 19.43 29.09 -3.04
N ARG A 458 19.61 29.64 -1.83
CA ARG A 458 19.30 28.94 -0.56
C ARG A 458 18.15 29.63 0.15
N HIS A 459 17.10 28.88 0.48
CA HIS A 459 15.89 29.41 1.11
C HIS A 459 15.72 28.86 2.53
N PHE A 460 15.04 29.63 3.38
CA PHE A 460 14.49 29.12 4.64
C PHE A 460 13.00 28.84 4.42
N ARG A 461 12.56 27.63 4.78
CA ARG A 461 11.18 27.18 4.62
C ARG A 461 10.54 26.99 5.99
N TRP A 462 9.32 27.48 6.15
CA TRP A 462 8.53 27.34 7.37
C TRP A 462 7.10 26.86 7.03
N PRO A 463 6.55 25.85 7.73
CA PRO A 463 7.20 25.01 8.75
C PRO A 463 8.38 24.19 8.23
N LEU A 464 9.13 23.58 9.15
CA LEU A 464 10.15 22.60 8.79
C LEU A 464 9.47 21.32 8.24
N SER A 465 10.14 20.61 7.33
CA SER A 465 9.54 19.60 6.45
C SER A 465 8.82 18.43 7.14
N THR A 466 9.09 18.18 8.42
CA THR A 466 8.48 17.11 9.22
C THR A 466 7.19 17.52 9.95
N ARG A 467 6.77 18.79 9.85
CA ARG A 467 5.68 19.37 10.67
C ARG A 467 4.77 20.28 9.89
N GLN A 468 4.54 19.91 8.63
CA GLN A 468 3.88 20.82 7.72
C GLN A 468 2.47 21.12 8.24
N GLU A 469 1.71 20.12 8.71
CA GLU A 469 0.32 20.13 9.22
C GLU A 469 -0.03 21.15 10.33
N THR A 470 0.96 21.93 10.76
CA THR A 470 0.91 22.91 11.84
C THR A 470 0.67 24.34 11.38
N PHE A 471 0.58 24.64 10.07
CA PHE A 471 0.50 26.03 9.59
C PHE A 471 -0.45 26.21 8.41
N THR A 472 -1.44 27.11 8.53
CA THR A 472 -2.41 27.41 7.47
C THR A 472 -2.72 28.91 7.44
N ILE A 473 -2.56 29.55 6.29
CA ILE A 473 -2.98 30.92 6.01
C ILE A 473 -4.49 30.99 5.84
N THR A 474 -5.14 31.81 6.66
CA THR A 474 -6.58 32.04 6.65
C THR A 474 -6.94 33.42 6.11
N GLY A 475 -5.97 34.29 5.83
CA GLY A 475 -6.21 35.62 5.28
C GLY A 475 -4.95 36.26 4.70
N LEU A 476 -5.13 37.08 3.66
CA LEU A 476 -4.08 37.78 2.94
C LEU A 476 -4.55 39.20 2.58
N THR A 477 -3.76 40.22 2.90
CA THR A 477 -3.99 41.62 2.48
C THR A 477 -2.77 42.17 1.75
N ARG A 478 -2.97 42.78 0.57
CA ARG A 478 -1.91 43.41 -0.24
C ARG A 478 -2.31 44.81 -0.63
N GLY A 479 -1.43 45.79 -0.39
CA GLY A 479 -1.73 47.19 -0.70
C GLY A 479 -2.98 47.74 0.00
N GLY A 480 -3.36 47.16 1.15
CA GLY A 480 -4.58 47.48 1.89
C GLY A 480 -5.86 46.81 1.37
N ALA A 481 -5.81 46.06 0.26
CA ALA A 481 -6.94 45.31 -0.26
C ALA A 481 -6.86 43.82 0.17
N PRO A 482 -7.98 43.21 0.57
CA PRO A 482 -8.03 41.77 0.81
C PRO A 482 -7.80 41.01 -0.50
N VAL A 483 -7.04 39.92 -0.42
CA VAL A 483 -6.88 38.96 -1.51
C VAL A 483 -7.65 37.71 -1.12
N ASP A 484 -8.48 37.22 -2.03
CA ASP A 484 -9.18 35.96 -1.86
C ASP A 484 -8.19 34.79 -1.92
N VAL A 485 -7.94 34.18 -0.76
CA VAL A 485 -6.94 33.12 -0.60
C VAL A 485 -7.37 31.84 -1.34
N ASP A 486 -8.67 31.64 -1.56
CA ASP A 486 -9.17 30.43 -2.24
C ASP A 486 -8.90 30.47 -3.74
N THR A 487 -8.92 31.66 -4.36
CA THR A 487 -8.63 31.83 -5.79
C THR A 487 -7.20 32.26 -6.09
N ALA A 488 -6.46 32.84 -5.13
CA ALA A 488 -5.11 33.36 -5.33
C ALA A 488 -4.12 32.34 -5.90
N PHE A 489 -4.26 31.07 -5.52
CA PHE A 489 -3.34 29.99 -5.90
C PHE A 489 -3.75 29.24 -7.16
N LEU A 490 -4.93 29.52 -7.74
CA LEU A 490 -5.35 28.87 -8.99
C LEU A 490 -4.38 29.25 -10.12
N ARG A 491 -4.00 28.30 -10.98
CA ARG A 491 -3.19 28.59 -12.18
C ARG A 491 -3.92 29.50 -13.16
N TYR A 492 -5.22 29.24 -13.34
CA TYR A 492 -6.12 29.99 -14.21
C TYR A 492 -7.33 30.49 -13.42
N LEU A 493 -7.90 31.62 -13.82
CA LEU A 493 -9.15 32.14 -13.31
C LEU A 493 -10.29 31.68 -14.23
N PRO A 494 -11.21 30.82 -13.77
CA PRO A 494 -12.28 30.29 -14.60
C PRO A 494 -13.44 31.28 -14.79
N ASP A 495 -14.04 31.28 -15.98
CA ASP A 495 -15.34 31.87 -16.28
C ASP A 495 -16.27 30.77 -16.84
N ALA A 496 -17.03 30.15 -15.93
CA ALA A 496 -17.94 29.05 -16.27
C ALA A 496 -19.13 29.48 -17.16
N VAL A 497 -19.46 30.77 -17.21
CA VAL A 497 -20.58 31.32 -17.99
C VAL A 497 -20.12 31.60 -19.42
N ALA A 498 -18.97 32.26 -19.59
CA ALA A 498 -18.36 32.46 -20.90
C ALA A 498 -17.74 31.19 -21.48
N VAL A 499 -17.57 30.15 -20.65
CA VAL A 499 -16.88 28.90 -21.00
C VAL A 499 -15.47 29.23 -21.49
N ASP A 500 -14.71 29.93 -20.64
CA ASP A 500 -13.33 30.33 -20.92
C ASP A 500 -12.56 30.54 -19.61
N PHE A 501 -11.24 30.73 -19.69
CA PHE A 501 -10.40 31.02 -18.54
C PHE A 501 -9.16 31.85 -18.93
N ALA A 502 -8.67 32.63 -17.97
CA ALA A 502 -7.49 33.48 -18.15
C ALA A 502 -6.36 33.11 -17.18
N ASN A 503 -5.13 33.49 -17.49
CA ASN A 503 -4.00 33.31 -16.58
C ASN A 503 -4.23 34.06 -15.26
N ASN A 504 -3.99 33.42 -14.13
CA ASN A 504 -3.98 34.12 -12.85
C ASN A 504 -2.66 34.91 -12.70
N PRO A 505 -2.71 36.25 -12.58
CA PRO A 505 -1.49 37.06 -12.44
C PRO A 505 -0.74 36.84 -11.12
N GLN A 506 -1.37 36.21 -10.12
CA GLN A 506 -0.74 35.91 -8.82
C GLN A 506 0.02 34.59 -8.81
N PHE A 507 -0.34 33.66 -9.71
CA PHE A 507 0.30 32.36 -9.82
C PHE A 507 1.70 32.48 -10.42
N ILE A 508 2.69 31.89 -9.76
CA ILE A 508 4.08 31.85 -10.24
C ILE A 508 4.34 30.55 -10.98
N LYS A 509 4.15 29.42 -10.29
CA LYS A 509 4.41 28.06 -10.78
C LYS A 509 3.92 27.02 -9.76
N THR A 510 3.87 25.77 -10.21
CA THR A 510 3.71 24.59 -9.35
C THR A 510 5.10 24.02 -9.02
N VAL A 511 5.32 23.60 -7.78
CA VAL A 511 6.53 22.90 -7.32
C VAL A 511 6.15 21.62 -6.59
N GLU A 512 7.10 20.69 -6.46
CA GLU A 512 6.91 19.43 -5.71
C GLU A 512 5.78 18.53 -6.25
N GLY A 513 5.14 18.91 -7.37
CA GLY A 513 4.08 18.17 -8.08
C GLY A 513 2.73 18.87 -7.99
N ASP A 514 2.42 19.44 -6.83
CA ASP A 514 1.07 19.82 -6.39
C ASP A 514 1.01 21.14 -5.58
N TYR A 515 2.15 21.77 -5.25
CA TYR A 515 2.18 23.04 -4.52
C TYR A 515 2.20 24.23 -5.47
N ASN A 516 1.13 25.03 -5.46
CA ASN A 516 1.06 26.27 -6.21
C ASN A 516 1.69 27.41 -5.41
N LEU A 517 2.52 28.21 -6.09
CA LEU A 517 3.25 29.33 -5.48
C LEU A 517 2.65 30.66 -5.89
N ILE A 518 2.51 31.54 -4.91
CA ILE A 518 2.25 32.97 -5.11
C ILE A 518 3.34 33.82 -4.44
N ASP A 519 3.60 35.00 -4.98
CA ASP A 519 4.46 35.99 -4.32
C ASP A 519 3.62 36.66 -3.22
N VAL A 520 4.08 36.69 -1.97
CA VAL A 520 3.43 37.40 -0.85
C VAL A 520 4.30 38.53 -0.28
N SER A 521 5.32 38.95 -1.02
CA SER A 521 6.18 40.07 -0.65
C SER A 521 5.36 41.33 -0.41
N GLY A 522 5.58 42.00 0.73
CA GLY A 522 4.85 43.22 1.09
C GLY A 522 3.39 43.01 1.52
N ALA A 523 2.97 41.78 1.79
CA ALA A 523 1.61 41.47 2.26
C ALA A 523 1.52 41.37 3.80
N VAL A 524 0.28 41.40 4.31
CA VAL A 524 -0.04 41.02 5.69
C VAL A 524 -0.79 39.70 5.65
N LEU A 525 -0.27 38.70 6.36
CA LEU A 525 -0.83 37.34 6.43
C LEU A 525 -1.48 37.10 7.78
N THR A 526 -2.62 36.42 7.78
CA THR A 526 -3.21 35.83 8.97
C THR A 526 -3.08 34.31 8.88
N ALA A 527 -2.49 33.68 9.89
CA ALA A 527 -2.20 32.26 9.91
C ALA A 527 -2.80 31.59 11.15
N ARG A 528 -3.43 30.44 10.98
CA ARG A 528 -3.71 29.48 12.05
C ARG A 528 -2.50 28.56 12.21
N VAL A 529 -1.96 28.48 13.43
CA VAL A 529 -0.73 27.72 13.73
C VAL A 529 -0.97 26.75 14.88
N LYS A 530 -0.49 25.51 14.76
CA LYS A 530 -0.43 24.53 15.85
C LYS A 530 0.93 24.61 16.53
N LEU A 531 0.95 24.95 17.81
CA LEU A 531 2.16 25.09 18.61
C LEU A 531 2.36 23.85 19.47
N ASP A 532 3.48 23.17 19.29
CA ASP A 532 4.00 22.20 20.25
C ASP A 532 4.28 22.87 21.59
N ARG A 533 3.84 22.20 22.66
CA ARG A 533 4.24 22.46 24.04
C ARG A 533 4.26 21.15 24.82
N PHE A 534 4.68 21.19 26.08
CA PHE A 534 4.53 20.07 27.01
C PHE A 534 3.44 20.39 28.02
N ASP A 535 2.55 19.42 28.27
CA ASP A 535 1.49 19.54 29.26
C ASP A 535 2.09 19.80 30.64
N ALA A 536 1.54 20.81 31.32
CA ALA A 536 2.08 21.32 32.57
C ALA A 536 2.05 20.26 33.69
N ILE A 537 1.13 19.30 33.63
CA ILE A 537 0.94 18.28 34.67
C ILE A 537 1.73 17.01 34.33
N THR A 538 1.52 16.45 33.15
CA THR A 538 2.04 15.15 32.74
C THR A 538 3.43 15.23 32.12
N GLY A 539 3.79 16.36 31.50
CA GLY A 539 5.04 16.55 30.79
C GLY A 539 5.15 15.76 29.49
N TYR A 540 4.02 15.34 28.92
CA TYR A 540 3.94 14.79 27.56
C TYR A 540 3.70 15.91 26.55
N PRO A 541 4.15 15.76 25.30
CA PRO A 541 3.88 16.73 24.23
C PRO A 541 2.38 16.87 23.96
N GLU A 542 1.93 18.10 23.72
CA GLU A 542 0.59 18.45 23.27
C GLU A 542 0.67 19.59 22.24
N GLN A 543 -0.45 19.87 21.56
CA GLN A 543 -0.56 20.94 20.58
C GLN A 543 -1.70 21.90 20.92
N ASP A 544 -1.42 23.19 20.90
CA ASP A 544 -2.42 24.25 20.92
C ASP A 544 -2.61 24.86 19.54
N THR A 545 -3.81 25.35 19.25
CA THR A 545 -4.06 26.14 18.03
C THR A 545 -4.13 27.62 18.35
N GLU A 546 -3.31 28.43 17.68
CA GLU A 546 -3.30 29.90 17.78
C GLU A 546 -3.53 30.56 16.42
N THR A 547 -3.96 31.83 16.44
CA THR A 547 -4.00 32.68 15.23
C THR A 547 -2.93 33.75 15.33
N LEU A 548 -2.02 33.78 14.36
CA LEU A 548 -0.89 34.70 14.26
C LEU A 548 -1.06 35.66 13.09
N THR A 549 -0.51 36.86 13.22
CA THR A 549 -0.37 37.83 12.11
C THR A 549 1.09 37.93 11.73
N ILE A 550 1.39 37.82 10.43
CA ILE A 550 2.73 37.95 9.86
C ILE A 550 2.70 39.11 8.85
N ASP A 551 3.28 40.24 9.25
CA ASP A 551 3.43 41.44 8.44
C ASP A 551 4.76 41.41 7.68
N LEU A 552 4.68 41.37 6.35
CA LEU A 552 5.82 41.36 5.43
C LEU A 552 6.00 42.72 4.73
N ARG A 553 5.31 43.77 5.18
CA ARG A 553 5.43 45.11 4.59
C ARG A 553 6.75 45.77 4.97
N PRO A 554 7.40 46.49 4.05
CA PRO A 554 8.68 47.16 4.33
C PRO A 554 8.65 48.19 5.46
N ASP A 555 7.48 48.78 5.74
CA ASP A 555 7.25 49.79 6.77
C ASP A 555 6.88 49.22 8.15
N TYR A 556 6.83 47.89 8.29
CA TYR A 556 6.58 47.25 9.58
C TYR A 556 7.73 47.55 10.56
N SER A 557 7.36 48.16 11.69
CA SER A 557 8.29 48.57 12.77
C SER A 557 7.97 47.93 14.12
N GLY A 558 7.08 46.93 14.13
CA GLY A 558 6.69 46.21 15.34
C GLY A 558 7.77 45.24 15.86
N PRO A 559 7.45 44.48 16.94
CA PRO A 559 8.35 43.49 17.51
C PRO A 559 8.58 42.30 16.55
N ARG A 560 9.50 41.40 16.90
CA ARG A 560 9.64 40.11 16.22
C ARG A 560 8.32 39.33 16.24
N GLN A 561 8.02 38.63 15.16
CA GLN A 561 6.74 37.96 14.92
C GLN A 561 6.93 36.44 15.10
N LEU A 562 6.05 35.79 15.87
CA LEU A 562 6.10 34.35 16.07
C LEU A 562 5.71 33.65 14.76
N LEU A 563 6.47 32.63 14.36
CA LEU A 563 6.12 31.75 13.23
C LEU A 563 5.55 30.41 13.73
N GLY A 564 6.04 29.89 14.86
CA GLY A 564 5.51 28.71 15.55
C GLY A 564 6.57 27.99 16.40
N THR A 565 6.41 26.69 16.63
CA THR A 565 7.35 25.85 17.41
C THR A 565 7.77 24.57 16.68
N HIS A 566 8.86 23.94 17.13
CA HIS A 566 9.38 22.67 16.58
C HIS A 566 10.06 21.83 17.66
N MET A 567 9.72 20.54 17.77
CA MET A 567 10.36 19.62 18.72
C MET A 567 11.87 19.49 18.44
N LYS A 568 12.72 19.77 19.45
CA LYS A 568 14.18 19.64 19.33
C LYS A 568 14.65 18.31 19.89
N ASP A 569 14.23 17.99 21.12
CA ASP A 569 14.57 16.77 21.84
C ASP A 569 13.44 16.43 22.81
N ALA A 570 12.65 15.40 22.49
CA ALA A 570 11.54 14.99 23.33
C ALA A 570 12.00 14.42 24.68
N GLY A 571 13.09 13.66 24.72
CA GLY A 571 13.62 13.06 25.96
C GLY A 571 14.05 14.12 26.97
N ALA A 572 14.72 15.18 26.50
CA ALA A 572 15.09 16.34 27.30
C ALA A 572 13.96 17.37 27.49
N ARG A 573 12.81 17.15 26.84
CA ARG A 573 11.65 18.07 26.79
C ARG A 573 12.02 19.47 26.30
N GLU A 574 12.69 19.50 25.15
CA GLU A 574 13.17 20.70 24.50
C GLU A 574 12.47 20.95 23.16
N LEU A 575 12.11 22.20 22.91
CA LEU A 575 11.56 22.67 21.63
C LEU A 575 12.26 23.95 21.18
N TYR A 576 12.16 24.27 19.89
CA TYR A 576 12.47 25.58 19.36
C TYR A 576 11.19 26.40 19.26
N ARG A 577 11.23 27.64 19.75
CA ARG A 577 10.26 28.69 19.42
C ARG A 577 10.84 29.57 18.33
N VAL A 578 10.13 29.66 17.20
CA VAL A 578 10.64 30.20 15.95
C VAL A 578 10.05 31.57 15.67
N TRP A 579 10.92 32.57 15.51
CA TRP A 579 10.57 33.97 15.34
C TRP A 579 11.12 34.53 14.04
N PHE A 580 10.35 35.42 13.40
CA PHE A 580 10.81 36.28 12.32
C PHE A 580 11.11 37.69 12.88
N ASP A 581 12.38 38.07 12.84
CA ASP A 581 12.83 39.41 13.21
C ASP A 581 12.99 40.27 11.95
N HIS A 582 11.99 41.12 11.71
CA HIS A 582 11.93 42.05 10.58
C HIS A 582 13.13 43.03 10.59
N LYS A 583 13.43 43.61 11.76
CA LYS A 583 14.46 44.64 11.92
C LYS A 583 15.86 44.08 11.77
N ALA A 584 16.12 42.92 12.39
CA ALA A 584 17.41 42.24 12.29
C ALA A 584 17.55 41.37 11.02
N ARG A 585 16.51 41.32 10.17
CA ARG A 585 16.47 40.60 8.89
C ARG A 585 16.87 39.13 9.04
N ARG A 586 16.29 38.43 10.01
CA ARG A 586 16.66 37.04 10.34
C ARG A 586 15.50 36.23 10.90
N VAL A 587 15.63 34.92 10.81
CA VAL A 587 14.81 33.97 11.59
C VAL A 587 15.61 33.55 12.82
N GLU A 588 14.98 33.54 13.99
CA GLU A 588 15.57 33.08 15.24
C GLU A 588 14.84 31.83 15.73
N LEU A 589 15.58 30.77 16.02
CA LEU A 589 15.08 29.58 16.70
C LEU A 589 15.60 29.63 18.13
N ILE A 590 14.72 29.93 19.07
CA ILE A 590 15.03 30.03 20.49
C ILE A 590 14.73 28.68 21.15
N PRO A 591 15.75 27.93 21.61
CA PRO A 591 15.51 26.68 22.30
C PRO A 591 14.94 26.94 23.71
N GLU A 592 13.86 26.25 24.04
CA GLU A 592 13.24 26.22 25.35
C GLU A 592 13.32 24.79 25.91
N ARG A 593 13.70 24.66 27.19
CA ARG A 593 13.64 23.41 27.94
C ARG A 593 12.56 23.48 28.99
N TYR A 594 11.71 22.47 29.06
CA TYR A 594 10.70 22.36 30.09
C TYR A 594 11.33 21.74 31.34
N THR A 595 11.19 22.43 32.47
CA THR A 595 11.66 21.97 33.79
C THR A 595 10.54 22.05 34.79
N ARG A 596 10.58 21.23 35.85
CA ARG A 596 9.58 21.34 36.91
C ARG A 596 9.81 22.62 37.74
N ASP A 597 8.73 23.36 37.98
CA ASP A 597 8.70 24.46 38.95
C ASP A 597 8.54 23.91 40.39
N ASP A 598 8.52 24.81 41.37
CA ASP A 598 8.36 24.45 42.79
C ASP A 598 7.01 23.78 43.11
N ALA A 599 6.02 23.95 42.23
CA ALA A 599 4.72 23.28 42.30
C ALA A 599 4.70 21.93 41.54
N GLY A 600 5.83 21.50 41.01
CA GLY A 600 5.99 20.25 40.26
C GLY A 600 5.50 20.30 38.81
N ARG A 601 5.13 21.48 38.30
CA ARG A 601 4.59 21.67 36.95
C ARG A 601 5.69 21.90 35.93
N TRP A 602 5.53 21.37 34.73
CA TRP A 602 6.45 21.62 33.63
C TRP A 602 6.29 23.04 33.09
N VAL A 603 7.37 23.82 33.15
CA VAL A 603 7.42 25.20 32.64
C VAL A 603 8.59 25.39 31.70
N ALA A 604 8.35 26.09 30.59
CA ALA A 604 9.37 26.42 29.60
C ALA A 604 10.38 27.43 30.16
N LYS A 605 11.67 27.17 29.93
CA LYS A 605 12.77 28.11 30.18
C LYS A 605 13.66 28.18 28.94
N GLU A 606 13.91 29.39 28.45
CA GLU A 606 14.85 29.59 27.36
C GLU A 606 16.25 29.09 27.75
N LEU A 607 16.95 28.43 26.82
CA LEU A 607 18.33 28.02 27.00
C LEU A 607 19.27 29.14 26.50
N PRO A 608 19.92 29.89 27.41
CA PRO A 608 20.72 31.04 27.03
C PRO A 608 21.91 30.62 26.16
N GLY A 609 22.23 31.44 25.15
CA GLY A 609 23.36 31.23 24.25
C GLY A 609 23.17 30.15 23.18
N GLN A 610 22.07 29.38 23.21
CA GLN A 610 21.83 28.28 22.27
C GLN A 610 20.91 28.66 21.08
N ALA A 611 20.50 29.92 20.99
CA ALA A 611 19.65 30.40 19.89
C ALA A 611 20.34 30.28 18.53
N VAL A 612 19.66 29.63 17.57
CA VAL A 612 20.10 29.57 16.18
C VAL A 612 19.57 30.79 15.43
N ARG A 613 20.43 31.51 14.74
CA ARG A 613 20.07 32.75 14.01
C ARG A 613 20.40 32.60 12.54
N ILE A 614 19.39 32.68 11.70
CA ILE A 614 19.48 32.47 10.25
C ILE A 614 19.30 33.84 9.57
N PRO A 615 20.38 34.48 9.09
CA PRO A 615 20.28 35.74 8.35
C PRO A 615 19.55 35.54 7.01
N LEU A 616 18.74 36.52 6.62
CA LEU A 616 17.99 36.53 5.36
C LEU A 616 18.54 37.62 4.44
N VAL A 617 18.90 37.25 3.21
CA VAL A 617 19.41 38.21 2.22
C VAL A 617 18.30 39.16 1.77
N ALA A 618 17.09 38.65 1.52
CA ALA A 618 15.91 39.43 1.16
C ALA A 618 14.73 39.00 2.06
N PRO A 619 14.66 39.49 3.31
CA PRO A 619 13.72 38.99 4.33
C PRO A 619 12.25 39.18 3.97
N LEU A 620 11.94 40.13 3.08
CA LEU A 620 10.59 40.45 2.63
C LEU A 620 10.26 39.87 1.25
N SER A 621 11.23 39.23 0.60
CA SER A 621 10.99 38.46 -0.61
C SER A 621 10.58 37.06 -0.19
N VAL A 622 9.27 36.86 -0.09
CA VAL A 622 8.65 35.65 0.46
C VAL A 622 7.64 35.12 -0.54
N THR A 623 7.76 33.85 -0.87
CA THR A 623 6.71 33.13 -1.59
C THR A 623 5.92 32.27 -0.62
N LEU A 624 4.63 32.15 -0.87
CA LEU A 624 3.72 31.27 -0.15
C LEU A 624 3.36 30.12 -1.09
N SER A 625 3.47 28.89 -0.61
CA SER A 625 3.04 27.70 -1.34
C SER A 625 1.90 27.00 -0.62
N ARG A 626 0.91 26.56 -1.39
CA ARG A 626 -0.27 25.81 -0.94
C ARG A 626 -0.50 24.62 -1.85
N GLU A 627 -0.79 23.47 -1.26
CA GLU A 627 -1.35 22.32 -1.98
C GLU A 627 -2.82 22.61 -2.30
N MET A 628 -3.18 22.55 -3.58
CA MET A 628 -4.51 22.91 -4.03
C MET A 628 -5.53 21.86 -3.63
N LYS A 629 -6.75 22.31 -3.32
CA LYS A 629 -7.87 21.39 -3.05
C LYS A 629 -8.40 20.77 -4.34
N GLU A 630 -8.46 21.55 -5.41
CA GLU A 630 -8.79 21.07 -6.74
C GLU A 630 -7.50 20.87 -7.54
N ASP A 631 -7.16 19.61 -7.78
CA ASP A 631 -6.03 19.25 -8.64
C ASP A 631 -6.22 19.72 -10.07
N ASP A 632 -5.08 19.87 -10.77
CA ASP A 632 -5.10 20.05 -12.21
C ASP A 632 -5.76 18.80 -12.85
N PRO A 633 -6.90 18.94 -13.55
CA PRO A 633 -7.60 17.81 -14.17
C PRO A 633 -6.72 17.03 -15.15
N GLU A 634 -5.66 17.66 -15.68
CA GLU A 634 -4.64 17.00 -16.51
C GLU A 634 -4.00 15.80 -15.80
N LEU A 635 -3.79 15.88 -14.49
CA LEU A 635 -3.20 14.81 -13.68
C LEU A 635 -4.13 13.58 -13.60
N LEU A 636 -5.45 13.80 -13.63
CA LEU A 636 -6.47 12.77 -13.55
C LEU A 636 -6.81 12.16 -14.93
N ASP A 637 -6.60 12.92 -16.01
CA ASP A 637 -7.01 12.59 -17.38
C ASP A 637 -6.47 11.23 -17.84
N LYS A 638 -5.21 10.90 -17.52
CA LYS A 638 -4.61 9.60 -17.91
C LYS A 638 -5.43 8.40 -17.40
N LEU A 639 -5.81 8.42 -16.12
CA LEU A 639 -6.55 7.32 -15.50
C LEU A 639 -8.03 7.31 -15.91
N LEU A 640 -8.63 8.49 -16.10
CA LEU A 640 -9.96 8.60 -16.69
C LEU A 640 -9.99 8.01 -18.11
N ARG A 641 -8.94 8.22 -18.92
CA ARG A 641 -8.81 7.59 -20.24
C ARG A 641 -8.63 6.09 -20.15
N ILE A 642 -7.86 5.57 -19.20
CA ILE A 642 -7.77 4.12 -18.98
C ILE A 642 -9.17 3.55 -18.68
N ALA A 643 -9.91 4.17 -17.77
CA ALA A 643 -11.25 3.73 -17.42
C ALA A 643 -12.23 3.79 -18.61
N ILE A 644 -12.29 4.93 -19.31
CA ILE A 644 -13.30 5.21 -20.33
C ILE A 644 -12.93 4.62 -21.69
N ARG A 645 -11.65 4.72 -22.09
CA ARG A 645 -11.15 4.34 -23.42
C ARG A 645 -10.50 2.96 -23.47
N GLN A 646 -10.15 2.36 -22.33
CA GLN A 646 -9.67 0.96 -22.27
C GLN A 646 -10.65 0.05 -21.53
N GLY A 647 -11.67 0.61 -20.87
CA GLY A 647 -12.68 -0.17 -20.16
C GLY A 647 -12.16 -0.86 -18.90
N GLN A 648 -10.95 -0.49 -18.45
CA GLN A 648 -10.31 -1.10 -17.29
C GLN A 648 -10.76 -0.42 -15.98
N ASN A 649 -10.84 -1.20 -14.91
CA ASN A 649 -11.11 -0.66 -13.59
C ASN A 649 -9.93 0.18 -13.08
N ILE A 650 -10.27 1.27 -12.40
CA ILE A 650 -9.34 2.11 -11.63
C ILE A 650 -9.89 2.23 -10.21
N CYS A 651 -9.07 2.70 -9.29
CA CYS A 651 -9.45 3.08 -7.94
C CYS A 651 -9.53 4.60 -7.81
N ALA A 652 -10.34 5.06 -6.88
CA ALA A 652 -10.48 6.47 -6.56
C ALA A 652 -10.58 6.67 -5.06
N ASP A 653 -10.05 7.81 -4.63
CA ASP A 653 -10.38 8.40 -3.34
C ASP A 653 -11.54 9.39 -3.51
N THR A 654 -12.62 9.21 -2.76
CA THR A 654 -13.87 9.97 -2.96
C THR A 654 -14.65 10.31 -1.69
N ASP A 655 -14.27 9.82 -0.51
CA ASP A 655 -14.99 10.11 0.75
C ASP A 655 -14.12 10.85 1.76
N MET A 656 -14.23 12.18 1.73
CA MET A 656 -13.54 13.11 2.64
C MET A 656 -13.97 13.00 4.13
N ALA A 657 -14.93 12.14 4.48
CA ALA A 657 -15.48 12.05 5.84
C ALA A 657 -15.25 10.69 6.54
N ALA A 658 -14.76 9.67 5.81
CA ALA A 658 -14.53 8.34 6.35
C ALA A 658 -13.07 8.13 6.78
N GLU A 659 -12.79 7.09 7.58
CA GLU A 659 -11.42 6.65 7.89
C GLU A 659 -10.85 5.73 6.77
N VAL A 660 -11.68 5.37 5.78
CA VAL A 660 -11.31 4.60 4.58
C VAL A 660 -11.59 5.42 3.34
N TRP A 661 -10.53 5.69 2.59
CA TRP A 661 -10.58 6.67 1.52
C TRP A 661 -10.65 6.02 0.11
N ASN A 662 -10.03 4.85 -0.07
CA ASN A 662 -9.85 4.21 -1.37
C ASN A 662 -10.91 3.14 -1.72
N GLY A 663 -11.46 3.21 -2.93
CA GLY A 663 -12.35 2.16 -3.45
C GLY A 663 -12.29 2.02 -4.97
N VAL A 664 -12.64 0.82 -5.48
CA VAL A 664 -12.77 0.60 -6.92
C VAL A 664 -13.86 1.51 -7.51
N VAL A 665 -13.59 2.09 -8.67
CA VAL A 665 -14.58 2.85 -9.43
C VAL A 665 -15.56 1.88 -10.08
N THR A 666 -16.84 2.08 -9.78
CA THR A 666 -17.96 1.25 -10.26
C THR A 666 -18.73 1.92 -11.39
N ARG A 667 -18.64 3.25 -11.47
CA ARG A 667 -19.34 4.03 -12.48
C ARG A 667 -18.57 5.32 -12.78
N VAL A 668 -18.45 5.64 -14.05
CA VAL A 668 -18.04 6.96 -14.55
C VAL A 668 -19.12 7.45 -15.50
N GLU A 669 -19.52 8.70 -15.34
CA GLU A 669 -20.45 9.38 -16.25
C GLU A 669 -19.83 10.71 -16.66
N SER A 670 -19.56 10.88 -17.95
CA SER A 670 -18.91 12.06 -18.47
C SER A 670 -19.80 12.78 -19.48
N GLU A 671 -19.83 14.10 -19.40
CA GLU A 671 -20.66 14.95 -20.26
C GLU A 671 -19.89 16.22 -20.63
N ARG A 672 -19.97 16.61 -21.91
CA ARG A 672 -19.58 17.95 -22.37
C ARG A 672 -20.77 18.89 -22.19
N VAL A 673 -20.73 19.70 -21.15
CA VAL A 673 -21.80 20.60 -20.72
C VAL A 673 -21.94 21.80 -21.66
N ALA A 674 -20.83 22.35 -22.15
CA ALA A 674 -20.82 23.51 -23.03
C ALA A 674 -19.57 23.58 -23.91
N TRP A 675 -19.63 24.37 -24.98
CA TRP A 675 -18.54 24.60 -25.92
C TRP A 675 -18.51 26.05 -26.38
N ASN A 676 -17.35 26.68 -26.29
CA ASN A 676 -17.05 27.97 -26.88
C ASN A 676 -16.15 27.78 -28.11
N ALA A 677 -16.75 27.86 -29.30
CA ALA A 677 -16.04 27.67 -30.57
C ALA A 677 -14.97 28.74 -30.84
N ALA A 678 -15.17 29.96 -30.35
CA ALA A 678 -14.27 31.09 -30.64
C ALA A 678 -12.92 30.94 -29.92
N THR A 679 -12.95 30.48 -28.66
CA THR A 679 -11.76 30.28 -27.83
C THR A 679 -11.34 28.81 -27.76
N ARG A 680 -12.11 27.92 -28.39
CA ARG A 680 -11.97 26.46 -28.37
C ARG A 680 -11.90 25.88 -26.97
N VAL A 681 -12.80 26.32 -26.10
CA VAL A 681 -12.89 25.84 -24.72
C VAL A 681 -14.14 25.01 -24.53
N GLU A 682 -13.98 23.81 -24.00
CA GLU A 682 -15.05 22.90 -23.59
C GLU A 682 -15.24 22.96 -22.08
N ARG A 683 -16.49 22.88 -21.61
CA ARG A 683 -16.82 22.61 -20.22
C ARG A 683 -17.20 21.15 -20.07
N TRP A 684 -16.48 20.43 -19.22
CA TRP A 684 -16.69 19.02 -18.96
C TRP A 684 -17.11 18.79 -17.52
N LYS A 685 -18.00 17.82 -17.34
CA LYS A 685 -18.41 17.30 -16.04
C LYS A 685 -18.25 15.79 -16.04
N VAL A 686 -17.56 15.28 -15.03
CA VAL A 686 -17.29 13.85 -14.83
C VAL A 686 -17.76 13.46 -13.44
N PHE A 687 -18.84 12.71 -13.38
CA PHE A 687 -19.31 12.06 -12.16
C PHE A 687 -18.63 10.71 -12.00
N VAL A 688 -18.15 10.42 -10.80
CA VAL A 688 -17.50 9.16 -10.44
C VAL A 688 -18.20 8.58 -9.21
N LYS A 689 -18.54 7.29 -9.29
CA LYS A 689 -18.97 6.49 -8.14
C LYS A 689 -17.89 5.46 -7.83
N ALA A 690 -17.27 5.58 -6.67
CA ALA A 690 -16.42 4.55 -6.10
C ALA A 690 -17.20 3.73 -5.08
N ARG A 691 -16.57 2.69 -4.53
CA ARG A 691 -17.17 1.81 -3.53
C ARG A 691 -17.64 2.56 -2.28
N PHE A 692 -16.84 3.51 -1.79
CA PHE A 692 -17.07 4.23 -0.53
C PHE A 692 -17.55 5.66 -0.70
N GLY A 693 -17.79 6.12 -1.93
CA GLY A 693 -18.15 7.51 -2.14
C GLY A 693 -18.50 7.86 -3.57
N ASN A 694 -18.76 9.14 -3.76
CA ASN A 694 -18.97 9.72 -5.07
C ASN A 694 -18.28 11.07 -5.15
N ALA A 695 -17.80 11.36 -6.34
CA ALA A 695 -17.11 12.59 -6.65
C ALA A 695 -17.64 13.15 -7.98
N THR A 696 -17.50 14.46 -8.15
CA THR A 696 -17.78 15.15 -9.40
C THR A 696 -16.63 16.09 -9.69
N LEU A 697 -15.89 15.77 -10.75
CA LEU A 697 -14.87 16.61 -11.32
C LEU A 697 -15.51 17.47 -12.40
N GLU A 698 -15.34 18.79 -12.30
CA GLU A 698 -15.82 19.74 -13.30
C GLU A 698 -14.69 20.67 -13.72
N TYR A 699 -14.50 20.86 -15.02
CA TYR A 699 -13.37 21.62 -15.54
C TYR A 699 -13.63 22.24 -16.92
N LEU A 700 -12.81 23.24 -17.23
CA LEU A 700 -12.68 23.82 -18.55
C LEU A 700 -11.44 23.26 -19.25
N LEU A 701 -11.56 22.90 -20.51
CA LEU A 701 -10.50 22.33 -21.35
C LEU A 701 -10.32 23.20 -22.60
N ARG A 702 -9.15 23.80 -22.78
CA ARG A 702 -8.81 24.53 -24.02
C ARG A 702 -8.14 23.60 -25.03
N LEU A 703 -8.62 23.62 -26.27
CA LEU A 703 -8.08 22.85 -27.38
C LEU A 703 -7.17 23.68 -28.30
N ASP A 704 -6.12 23.05 -28.83
CA ASP A 704 -5.31 23.60 -29.91
C ASP A 704 -6.02 23.53 -31.28
N ASP A 705 -5.35 23.99 -32.34
CA ASP A 705 -5.90 24.00 -33.71
C ASP A 705 -6.14 22.59 -34.28
N GLU A 706 -5.50 21.56 -33.72
CA GLU A 706 -5.66 20.15 -34.11
C GLU A 706 -6.64 19.38 -33.22
N GLY A 707 -7.17 20.00 -32.17
CA GLY A 707 -8.10 19.40 -31.21
C GLY A 707 -7.43 18.64 -30.06
N HIS A 708 -6.15 18.86 -29.79
CA HIS A 708 -5.50 18.36 -28.57
C HIS A 708 -5.77 19.28 -27.39
N ALA A 709 -5.81 18.69 -26.20
CA ALA A 709 -5.77 19.45 -24.95
C ALA A 709 -4.52 20.32 -24.89
N SER A 710 -4.69 21.61 -24.61
CA SER A 710 -3.61 22.59 -24.46
C SER A 710 -3.53 23.19 -23.05
N ALA A 711 -4.65 23.23 -22.32
CA ALA A 711 -4.72 23.64 -20.93
C ALA A 711 -6.01 23.14 -20.27
N TYR A 712 -5.91 22.82 -18.98
CA TYR A 712 -7.03 22.47 -18.12
C TYR A 712 -7.19 23.53 -17.01
N CYS A 713 -8.43 23.82 -16.63
CA CYS A 713 -8.76 24.71 -15.52
C CYS A 713 -9.88 24.07 -14.69
N PRO A 714 -9.62 23.63 -13.44
CA PRO A 714 -10.67 23.10 -12.58
C PRO A 714 -11.70 24.19 -12.27
N LEU A 715 -12.96 23.79 -12.09
CA LEU A 715 -14.03 24.68 -11.61
C LEU A 715 -14.23 24.50 -10.10
N PRO A 716 -14.15 25.59 -9.30
CA PRO A 716 -14.28 25.50 -7.86
C PRO A 716 -15.71 25.15 -7.42
N GLY A 717 -15.84 24.49 -6.26
CA GLY A 717 -17.13 24.20 -5.63
C GLY A 717 -17.69 22.79 -5.84
N GLY A 718 -16.98 21.92 -6.57
CA GLY A 718 -17.28 20.50 -6.70
C GLY A 718 -16.70 19.65 -5.55
N LYS A 719 -17.21 18.42 -5.39
CA LYS A 719 -16.54 17.36 -4.62
C LYS A 719 -15.67 16.56 -5.59
N ALA A 720 -14.56 17.13 -6.05
CA ALA A 720 -13.65 16.44 -6.95
C ALA A 720 -13.05 15.20 -6.24
N PRO A 721 -12.69 14.15 -6.98
CA PRO A 721 -11.91 13.05 -6.42
C PRO A 721 -10.53 13.57 -6.06
N ASP A 722 -9.98 13.14 -4.92
CA ASP A 722 -8.67 13.60 -4.47
C ASP A 722 -7.56 13.01 -5.37
N PHE A 723 -7.64 11.70 -5.66
CA PHE A 723 -6.80 11.09 -6.69
C PHE A 723 -7.43 9.83 -7.27
N PHE A 724 -6.95 9.46 -8.45
CA PHE A 724 -7.13 8.15 -9.06
C PHE A 724 -5.84 7.37 -9.02
N TRP A 725 -5.97 6.04 -8.98
CA TRP A 725 -4.83 5.18 -9.15
C TRP A 725 -5.22 3.83 -9.75
N GLN A 726 -4.23 3.14 -10.28
CA GLN A 726 -4.36 1.80 -10.81
C GLN A 726 -3.03 1.08 -10.64
N ASP A 727 -3.07 -0.15 -10.14
CA ASP A 727 -1.87 -0.98 -9.94
C ASP A 727 -2.02 -2.34 -10.61
N PHE A 728 -0.96 -2.78 -11.29
CA PHE A 728 -0.74 -4.14 -11.74
C PHE A 728 0.53 -4.68 -11.07
N PRO A 729 0.37 -5.30 -9.88
CA PRO A 729 1.48 -5.79 -9.10
C PRO A 729 2.33 -6.83 -9.85
N ASP A 730 3.64 -6.73 -9.63
CA ASP A 730 4.64 -7.71 -10.06
C ASP A 730 5.58 -8.00 -8.87
N VAL A 731 5.14 -8.95 -8.04
CA VAL A 731 5.74 -9.27 -6.73
C VAL A 731 6.33 -10.67 -6.77
N GLY A 732 7.44 -10.92 -6.10
CA GLY A 732 8.14 -12.20 -6.15
C GLY A 732 9.50 -12.08 -5.51
N SER A 733 10.12 -13.19 -5.12
CA SER A 733 11.40 -13.18 -4.38
C SER A 733 12.54 -12.60 -5.20
N LYS A 734 12.55 -12.89 -6.51
CA LYS A 734 13.55 -12.44 -7.47
C LYS A 734 12.97 -12.31 -8.88
N GLY A 735 13.78 -11.82 -9.81
CA GLY A 735 13.50 -11.88 -11.24
C GLY A 735 14.70 -11.40 -12.04
N ILE A 736 14.56 -11.39 -13.37
CA ILE A 736 15.60 -10.92 -14.29
C ILE A 736 15.25 -9.53 -14.81
N GLU A 737 16.25 -8.65 -14.89
CA GLU A 737 16.19 -7.31 -15.48
C GLU A 737 17.48 -7.05 -16.27
N GLY A 738 17.39 -6.73 -17.57
CA GLY A 738 18.58 -6.47 -18.39
C GLY A 738 19.59 -7.63 -18.48
N ARG A 739 19.12 -8.88 -18.29
CA ARG A 739 19.89 -10.14 -18.15
C ARG A 739 20.55 -10.40 -16.79
N ASP A 740 20.41 -9.47 -15.84
CA ASP A 740 20.91 -9.64 -14.47
C ASP A 740 19.81 -9.94 -13.47
N TRP A 741 20.17 -10.56 -12.35
CA TRP A 741 19.23 -10.89 -11.30
C TRP A 741 18.98 -9.71 -10.36
N VAL A 742 17.72 -9.54 -10.01
CA VAL A 742 17.27 -8.59 -9.02
C VAL A 742 16.46 -9.30 -7.94
N VAL A 743 16.58 -8.83 -6.70
CA VAL A 743 15.99 -9.45 -5.50
C VAL A 743 15.04 -8.47 -4.83
N ASN A 744 13.89 -8.95 -4.35
CA ASN A 744 12.90 -8.06 -3.75
C ASN A 744 13.42 -7.43 -2.46
N SER A 745 13.42 -6.09 -2.43
CA SER A 745 14.06 -5.31 -1.37
C SER A 745 13.37 -5.50 -0.04
N LYS A 746 12.02 -5.46 -0.03
CA LYS A 746 11.23 -5.61 1.20
C LYS A 746 11.28 -7.03 1.74
N MET A 747 11.25 -8.04 0.86
CA MET A 747 11.39 -9.43 1.29
C MET A 747 12.76 -9.67 1.96
N LEU A 748 13.84 -9.12 1.39
CA LEU A 748 15.18 -9.22 1.96
C LEU A 748 15.29 -8.44 3.29
N GLU A 749 14.85 -7.18 3.32
CA GLU A 749 14.85 -6.32 4.52
C GLU A 749 14.10 -6.97 5.69
N ARG A 750 12.97 -7.60 5.40
CA ARG A 750 12.15 -8.28 6.41
C ARG A 750 12.64 -9.69 6.73
N GLY A 751 13.70 -10.20 6.09
CA GLY A 751 14.22 -11.55 6.32
C GLY A 751 13.26 -12.68 5.89
N LEU A 752 12.45 -12.42 4.86
CA LEU A 752 11.55 -13.41 4.23
C LEU A 752 12.29 -14.22 3.17
N ILE A 753 13.42 -13.69 2.69
CA ILE A 753 14.35 -14.36 1.80
C ILE A 753 15.78 -14.10 2.24
N ASP A 754 16.66 -15.04 1.95
CA ASP A 754 18.10 -14.91 2.12
C ASP A 754 18.81 -15.08 0.77
N VAL A 755 20.02 -14.52 0.68
CA VAL A 755 20.82 -14.51 -0.55
C VAL A 755 22.15 -15.20 -0.30
N GLU A 756 22.52 -16.13 -1.18
CA GLU A 756 23.79 -16.86 -1.14
C GLU A 756 24.54 -16.66 -2.46
N GLU A 757 25.83 -16.32 -2.37
CA GLU A 757 26.72 -16.36 -3.53
C GLU A 757 26.94 -17.81 -3.97
N ALA A 758 26.43 -18.15 -5.14
CA ALA A 758 26.41 -19.52 -5.64
C ALA A 758 26.87 -19.55 -7.09
N ARG A 759 28.09 -20.06 -7.33
CA ARG A 759 28.66 -20.18 -8.69
C ARG A 759 27.86 -21.10 -9.61
N TRP A 760 27.09 -22.02 -9.03
CA TRP A 760 26.21 -22.93 -9.75
C TRP A 760 24.85 -22.30 -10.10
N ALA A 761 24.49 -21.17 -9.48
CA ALA A 761 23.25 -20.47 -9.76
C ALA A 761 23.47 -19.49 -10.93
N GLN A 762 22.51 -19.44 -11.85
CA GLN A 762 22.49 -18.43 -12.90
C GLN A 762 22.51 -17.04 -12.26
N GLY A 763 23.39 -16.15 -12.72
CA GLY A 763 23.60 -14.83 -12.09
C GLY A 763 24.52 -14.81 -10.88
N GLY A 764 25.12 -15.95 -10.51
CA GLY A 764 26.06 -16.04 -9.38
C GLY A 764 25.42 -15.99 -8.01
N VAL A 765 24.09 -15.96 -7.93
CA VAL A 765 23.35 -15.82 -6.67
C VAL A 765 22.13 -16.73 -6.60
N TYR A 766 22.00 -17.43 -5.47
CA TYR A 766 20.84 -18.19 -5.09
C TYR A 766 20.00 -17.44 -4.06
N VAL A 767 18.67 -17.55 -4.18
CA VAL A 767 17.72 -16.94 -3.25
C VAL A 767 16.98 -18.05 -2.52
N HIS A 768 17.13 -18.06 -1.20
CA HIS A 768 16.39 -18.92 -0.29
C HIS A 768 15.05 -18.25 0.03
N ASP A 769 13.95 -18.83 -0.44
CA ASP A 769 12.60 -18.24 -0.40
C ASP A 769 11.52 -19.30 -0.10
N GLU A 770 11.85 -20.31 0.70
CA GLU A 770 11.02 -21.47 1.02
C GLU A 770 9.62 -21.08 1.53
N HIS A 771 9.51 -20.08 2.40
CA HIS A 771 8.23 -19.57 2.87
C HIS A 771 7.40 -18.98 1.74
N ILE A 772 8.00 -18.15 0.89
CA ILE A 772 7.32 -17.50 -0.24
C ILE A 772 6.86 -18.56 -1.24
N LYS A 773 7.71 -19.53 -1.60
CA LYS A 773 7.34 -20.68 -2.44
C LYS A 773 6.11 -21.40 -1.89
N ASN A 774 6.09 -21.69 -0.59
CA ASN A 774 4.97 -22.41 0.02
C ASN A 774 3.66 -21.61 -0.05
N VAL A 775 3.68 -20.31 0.27
CA VAL A 775 2.50 -19.44 0.19
C VAL A 775 1.94 -19.44 -1.24
N TYR A 776 2.82 -19.29 -2.22
CA TYR A 776 2.42 -19.26 -3.62
C TYR A 776 1.88 -20.59 -4.14
N GLU A 777 2.41 -21.73 -3.69
CA GLU A 777 1.87 -23.03 -4.02
C GLU A 777 0.48 -23.26 -3.42
N ILE A 778 0.24 -22.81 -2.18
CA ILE A 778 -1.09 -22.87 -1.55
C ILE A 778 -2.09 -22.00 -2.32
N LEU A 779 -1.69 -20.77 -2.67
CA LEU A 779 -2.51 -19.87 -3.48
C LEU A 779 -2.83 -20.48 -4.85
N TRP A 780 -1.84 -21.04 -5.53
CA TRP A 780 -2.06 -21.67 -6.83
C TRP A 780 -3.00 -22.87 -6.72
N ALA A 781 -2.82 -23.73 -5.71
CA ALA A 781 -3.69 -24.89 -5.48
C ALA A 781 -5.15 -24.48 -5.23
N GLY A 782 -5.37 -23.48 -4.37
CA GLY A 782 -6.70 -22.98 -4.06
C GLY A 782 -7.41 -22.35 -5.25
N LEU A 783 -6.68 -21.59 -6.08
CA LEU A 783 -7.23 -20.86 -7.23
C LEU A 783 -7.35 -21.71 -8.51
N SER A 784 -6.56 -22.78 -8.66
CA SER A 784 -6.63 -23.69 -9.81
C SER A 784 -7.66 -24.81 -9.65
N GLY A 785 -8.25 -24.96 -8.44
CA GLY A 785 -9.20 -26.03 -8.14
C GLY A 785 -8.57 -27.31 -7.58
N HIS A 786 -7.25 -27.34 -7.33
CA HIS A 786 -6.58 -28.45 -6.64
C HIS A 786 -6.76 -28.31 -5.11
N ARG A 787 -8.02 -28.40 -4.68
CA ARG A 787 -8.46 -28.04 -3.31
C ARG A 787 -7.98 -29.01 -2.24
N TRP A 788 -7.67 -30.23 -2.61
CA TRP A 788 -7.16 -31.23 -1.67
C TRP A 788 -5.69 -31.45 -1.95
N THR A 789 -4.86 -31.29 -0.94
CA THR A 789 -3.41 -31.37 -1.09
C THR A 789 -2.78 -32.29 -0.05
N ILE A 790 -1.67 -32.92 -0.44
CA ILE A 790 -0.80 -33.69 0.43
C ILE A 790 0.59 -33.07 0.38
N VAL A 791 1.17 -32.77 1.55
CA VAL A 791 2.59 -32.47 1.68
C VAL A 791 3.30 -33.75 2.12
N HIS A 792 4.10 -34.30 1.23
CA HIS A 792 4.88 -35.51 1.43
C HIS A 792 6.33 -35.28 1.06
N GLY A 793 7.27 -35.60 1.97
CA GLY A 793 8.69 -35.29 1.79
C GLY A 793 8.97 -33.79 1.53
N ASN A 794 8.17 -32.91 2.16
CA ASN A 794 8.17 -31.46 1.96
C ASN A 794 7.90 -31.02 0.49
N LYS A 795 7.21 -31.86 -0.29
CA LYS A 795 6.72 -31.56 -1.64
C LYS A 795 5.19 -31.56 -1.61
N ARG A 796 4.57 -30.63 -2.33
CA ARG A 796 3.10 -30.52 -2.41
C ARG A 796 2.54 -31.24 -3.63
N TYR A 797 1.54 -32.07 -3.39
CA TYR A 797 0.75 -32.77 -4.40
C TYR A 797 -0.70 -32.33 -4.29
N GLY A 798 -1.33 -31.99 -5.42
CA GLY A 798 -2.72 -31.52 -5.48
C GLY A 798 -3.64 -32.52 -6.17
N PHE A 799 -4.88 -32.55 -5.71
CA PHE A 799 -5.94 -33.40 -6.20
C PHE A 799 -7.16 -32.51 -6.52
N THR A 800 -7.80 -32.79 -7.65
CA THR A 800 -9.07 -32.16 -8.06
C THR A 800 -10.28 -32.96 -7.62
N GLU A 801 -10.08 -34.20 -7.17
CA GLU A 801 -11.13 -35.11 -6.70
C GLU A 801 -10.85 -35.53 -5.26
N ARG A 802 -11.86 -35.38 -4.40
CA ARG A 802 -11.75 -35.67 -2.97
C ARG A 802 -11.50 -37.14 -2.68
N GLU A 803 -12.20 -38.05 -3.35
CA GLU A 803 -12.10 -39.50 -3.12
C GLU A 803 -10.67 -40.04 -3.38
N ALA A 804 -10.02 -39.52 -4.43
CA ALA A 804 -8.63 -39.85 -4.75
C ALA A 804 -7.67 -39.37 -3.65
N TRP A 805 -7.91 -38.17 -3.11
CA TRP A 805 -7.13 -37.64 -1.98
C TRP A 805 -7.35 -38.47 -0.71
N GLU A 806 -8.59 -38.80 -0.35
CA GLU A 806 -8.90 -39.63 0.82
C GLU A 806 -8.22 -41.00 0.73
N THR A 807 -8.22 -41.62 -0.45
CA THR A 807 -7.53 -42.89 -0.71
C THR A 807 -6.02 -42.76 -0.45
N ALA A 808 -5.39 -41.70 -0.97
CA ALA A 808 -3.97 -41.48 -0.78
C ALA A 808 -3.59 -41.18 0.67
N VAL A 809 -4.43 -40.42 1.40
CA VAL A 809 -4.25 -40.13 2.83
C VAL A 809 -4.30 -41.42 3.64
N LEU A 810 -5.34 -42.25 3.45
CA LEU A 810 -5.52 -43.50 4.18
C LEU A 810 -4.32 -44.45 4.00
N GLU A 811 -3.80 -44.55 2.78
CA GLU A 811 -2.67 -45.42 2.49
C GLU A 811 -1.35 -44.89 3.09
N LEU A 812 -1.13 -43.56 3.07
CA LEU A 812 -0.02 -42.94 3.78
C LEU A 812 -0.07 -43.15 5.29
N GLU A 813 -1.26 -43.05 5.89
CA GLU A 813 -1.47 -43.32 7.32
C GLU A 813 -1.14 -44.78 7.65
N ARG A 814 -1.63 -45.72 6.83
CA ARG A 814 -1.35 -47.15 6.96
C ARG A 814 0.15 -47.45 6.89
N LEU A 815 0.85 -46.86 5.94
CA LEU A 815 2.31 -47.03 5.78
C LEU A 815 3.06 -46.43 6.99
N ARG A 816 2.63 -45.25 7.45
CA ARG A 816 3.20 -44.59 8.63
C ARG A 816 3.06 -45.40 9.91
N GLU A 817 1.87 -45.94 10.15
CA GLU A 817 1.62 -46.81 11.30
C GLU A 817 2.47 -48.09 11.24
N ALA A 818 2.61 -48.69 10.06
CA ALA A 818 3.37 -49.93 9.87
C ALA A 818 4.85 -49.81 10.22
N PHE A 819 5.53 -48.71 9.85
CA PHE A 819 6.94 -48.52 10.22
C PHE A 819 7.13 -47.87 11.61
N ALA A 820 6.09 -47.29 12.21
CA ALA A 820 6.11 -46.77 13.58
C ALA A 820 5.92 -47.87 14.65
N THR A 821 5.11 -48.90 14.37
CA THR A 821 4.76 -49.96 15.32
C THR A 821 5.77 -51.11 15.39
N ASN A 822 6.48 -51.41 14.30
CA ASN A 822 7.53 -52.44 14.25
C ASN A 822 8.84 -52.06 14.98
N GLY A 823 8.83 -51.02 15.82
CA GLY A 823 9.96 -50.62 16.69
C GLY A 823 9.78 -50.98 18.17
N ARG A 824 8.67 -51.61 18.56
CA ARG A 824 8.38 -51.98 19.96
C ARG A 824 8.49 -53.48 20.27
N SER A 825 8.80 -54.34 19.29
CA SER A 825 8.89 -55.80 19.50
C SER A 825 10.27 -56.28 19.95
N ASP A 826 11.32 -55.48 19.83
CA ASP A 826 12.70 -55.95 20.03
C ASP A 826 13.25 -55.66 21.45
N GLU A 827 12.48 -55.01 22.33
CA GLU A 827 12.87 -54.77 23.74
C GLU A 827 12.22 -55.74 24.75
N LEU A 828 11.48 -56.76 24.30
CA LEU A 828 10.86 -57.76 25.18
C LEU A 828 11.54 -59.14 25.17
N PHE A 829 12.65 -59.30 24.45
CA PHE A 829 13.50 -60.49 24.52
C PHE A 829 14.99 -60.14 24.40
N SER A 830 15.56 -59.52 25.44
CA SER A 830 17.00 -59.66 25.77
C SER A 830 17.23 -59.49 27.26
#